data_AF-A0A938GLS3-F1
#
_entry.id   AF-A0A938GLS3-F1
#
_cell.length_a   1.000
_cell.length_b   1.000
_cell.length_c   1.000
_cell.angle_alpha   90.00
_cell.angle_beta   90.00
_cell.angle_gamma   90.00
#
_symmetry.space_group_name_H-M   'P 1'
#
loop_
_entity.id
_entity.type
_entity.pdbx_description
1 polymer ?
#
loop_
_entity_poly.entity_id
_entity_poly.type
_entity_poly.pdbx_seq_one_letter_code
_entity_poly.pdbx_strand_id
1 'polypeptide(L)'
;MSAADTPIVRGWADELILITDRMFDTKGPGLLTAGCIALLLATQISVISASVPDWITQEDAPEAAAWETEQTARTQAAFNESPLRPYILRQFRRWSEAPQETYRQVTVVQSNVFALAKMSASTPAVLIRCPISELASNRLSQATILLDPAKLDVSGLTEIRWFSASPNSSTLAVMLHRKGETWGKLRFLTTISGAWTPDVLEGVESELRPGSVAWTADTKTLLYTRYASRTDGNLAPTARKLEIWSHRAGAAQSKDTPENVPDIPASTMGQLKSSWDGRWIALTLRSTRDGSKSHWIRNRSGSWRLLAGTADAIDQLEFGRPPAYIELPADHGVYLLSRRGTPRGRILRTAPNALSPIAQAEEIIPESRDNNILSFVTSSSGLYLSLMRNGATSFIFCDRMEKEPLKSAVALPIEDPGTVGEFLVSRGDELLYRTESFTDPSAWFLYDPLKDRTKAFGTPLTDLAQVDFRDAQTDRIRATSADGTRVTVLLVRRKGAVLDGSIPIVLSVQGSEGTLNTPTFDAKRKLWLDQGGAYAFAMIRGGGEMGSEWRSAGRGLEGKLKSLEDLTACVNILIRSNYTQSHLLCIAGEDYGAALAALAISRHPQLFQSAILKNGPAAFASADQLQRPESWDDEYGVIESSQALEMTPWIAWQASETRPAVLLKSSRPESRFSPVHFRRWMAESLAGGAMSGSRSTLATFEREPAPDAKADLEMSLNETADAHVFLFDQLNTGYSLIKRGPWSGGITHTSAVVKVLVSESGMAVRLGFSTDPSLRDARYALPTSSGTQSELGLVEFRPEGLAPNATYHYVVEVSGRMDWQTRGRFRTFPLPESQSSFRIAFASCAKTGSANSSFDRIREAAPLFFLHMGDFHYQNIAVNEVARFRDAYGIVLGSLPQARLYRTTPIVYMWDDHDSGGNNSDKKSSSHPAARQAYEEFVPHYALSPGPDEPIHQAFTVGRIRFLITDLRSERDDVKKKDNAEKSLLGEKQKSWLKQQLLASKGVHPVICWMTTVPWLGTASSNYYAFIKGDQFGWFHHESPAARASTKSATASGEDHWALYTSERREIADFIKSNAIREVIILHGDSHMLAADDGRNGDYATDGGAPMRVMCAGPLDQTPSIKGGPYSQGVYKVRAGEGCFGLLDFQDIGSTIRVSYSGRNNLNEEKISLKFEVPIATTPSRSRP
;
A
#
# COMPACT_ATOMS: atom_id res chain seq x y z
N MET A 1 4.96 -21.74 55.60
CA MET A 1 6.33 -21.90 56.12
C MET A 1 7.13 -20.68 55.66
N SER A 2 7.95 -20.11 56.54
CA SER A 2 8.53 -18.76 56.45
C SER A 2 9.47 -18.55 55.26
N ALA A 3 9.20 -17.53 54.44
CA ALA A 3 10.03 -17.03 53.34
C ALA A 3 11.23 -16.17 53.80
N ALA A 4 11.76 -16.43 55.01
CA ALA A 4 12.76 -15.56 55.65
C ALA A 4 14.22 -16.02 55.48
N ASP A 5 14.48 -17.16 54.84
CA ASP A 5 15.83 -17.76 54.79
C ASP A 5 16.39 -17.97 53.37
N THR A 6 15.86 -17.30 52.35
CA THR A 6 16.48 -17.29 51.01
C THR A 6 17.57 -16.21 50.93
N PRO A 7 18.83 -16.53 50.56
CA PRO A 7 19.96 -15.57 50.55
C PRO A 7 19.73 -14.30 49.70
N ILE A 8 18.85 -14.39 48.68
CA ILE A 8 18.51 -13.30 47.76
C ILE A 8 17.67 -12.22 48.45
N VAL A 9 16.78 -12.60 49.36
CA VAL A 9 15.90 -11.65 50.09
C VAL A 9 16.69 -10.82 51.10
N ARG A 10 17.74 -11.39 51.71
CA ARG A 10 18.67 -10.62 52.56
C ARG A 10 19.53 -9.64 51.75
N GLY A 11 20.00 -10.05 50.57
CA GLY A 11 20.76 -9.17 49.68
C GLY A 11 19.98 -7.93 49.24
N TRP A 12 18.69 -8.08 48.92
CA TRP A 12 17.84 -6.96 48.51
C TRP A 12 17.46 -6.05 49.69
N ALA A 13 17.32 -6.60 50.90
CA ALA A 13 17.05 -5.83 52.12
C ALA A 13 18.27 -4.98 52.53
N ASP A 14 19.49 -5.54 52.44
CA ASP A 14 20.73 -4.81 52.77
C ASP A 14 21.02 -3.69 51.76
N GLU A 15 20.69 -3.89 50.49
CA GLU A 15 20.82 -2.87 49.43
C GLU A 15 19.76 -1.76 49.55
N LEU A 16 18.54 -2.11 49.97
CA LEU A 16 17.47 -1.14 50.29
C LEU A 16 17.77 -0.28 51.52
N ILE A 17 18.44 -0.84 52.54
CA ILE A 17 18.93 -0.10 53.72
C ILE A 17 20.03 0.90 53.30
N LEU A 18 20.94 0.49 52.41
CA LEU A 18 21.99 1.35 51.86
C LEU A 18 21.44 2.49 50.98
N ILE A 19 20.39 2.24 50.21
CA ILE A 19 19.70 3.25 49.38
C ILE A 19 18.92 4.25 50.26
N THR A 20 18.26 3.76 51.32
CA THR A 20 17.55 4.64 52.26
C THR A 20 18.52 5.49 53.07
N ASP A 21 19.62 4.94 53.59
CA ASP A 21 20.64 5.72 54.32
C ASP A 21 21.29 6.80 53.43
N ARG A 22 21.58 6.51 52.15
CA ARG A 22 22.11 7.54 51.22
C ARG A 22 21.09 8.62 50.85
N MET A 23 19.80 8.30 50.84
CA MET A 23 18.73 9.26 50.60
C MET A 23 18.44 10.15 51.81
N PHE A 24 18.63 9.65 53.03
CA PHE A 24 18.46 10.43 54.27
C PHE A 24 19.54 11.51 54.45
N ASP A 25 20.74 11.30 53.91
CA ASP A 25 21.90 12.18 54.16
C ASP A 25 22.01 13.40 53.24
N THR A 26 21.20 13.53 52.16
CA THR A 26 21.50 14.54 51.12
C THR A 26 20.40 15.49 50.64
N LYS A 27 19.08 15.22 50.75
CA LYS A 27 18.06 16.13 50.18
C LYS A 27 16.73 16.19 50.96
N GLY A 28 16.25 17.40 51.20
CA GLY A 28 15.13 17.76 52.10
C GLY A 28 13.70 17.30 51.72
N PRO A 29 12.66 17.81 52.41
CA PRO A 29 11.38 17.10 52.64
C PRO A 29 10.49 16.81 51.42
N GLY A 30 10.76 17.37 50.23
CA GLY A 30 9.96 17.16 49.02
C GLY A 30 10.14 15.79 48.35
N LEU A 31 11.17 15.02 48.74
CA LEU A 31 11.47 13.67 48.23
C LEU A 31 10.86 12.53 49.07
N LEU A 32 10.28 12.85 50.24
CA LEU A 32 9.63 11.86 51.13
C LEU A 32 8.46 11.15 50.45
N THR A 33 7.68 11.84 49.62
CA THR A 33 6.57 11.26 48.86
C THR A 33 7.02 10.32 47.74
N ALA A 34 8.13 10.62 47.04
CA ALA A 34 8.66 9.75 45.99
C ALA A 34 9.35 8.50 46.58
N GLY A 35 10.07 8.64 47.69
CA GLY A 35 10.67 7.52 48.42
C GLY A 35 9.63 6.57 49.01
N CYS A 36 8.54 7.08 49.58
CA CYS A 36 7.44 6.26 50.08
C CYS A 36 6.67 5.55 48.95
N ILE A 37 6.46 6.19 47.80
CA ILE A 37 5.85 5.57 46.62
C ILE A 37 6.76 4.46 46.06
N ALA A 38 8.07 4.69 46.02
CA ALA A 38 9.03 3.66 45.61
C ALA A 38 9.07 2.47 46.60
N LEU A 39 8.96 2.72 47.91
CA LEU A 39 8.89 1.66 48.93
C LEU A 39 7.59 0.84 48.83
N LEU A 40 6.45 1.49 48.56
CA LEU A 40 5.14 0.86 48.36
C LEU A 40 5.09 0.06 47.05
N LEU A 41 5.64 0.61 45.96
CA LEU A 41 5.81 -0.11 44.69
C LEU A 41 6.74 -1.30 44.86
N ALA A 42 7.88 -1.14 45.55
CA ALA A 42 8.81 -2.24 45.81
C ALA A 42 8.15 -3.35 46.64
N THR A 43 7.36 -3.02 47.67
CA THR A 43 6.63 -4.02 48.46
C THR A 43 5.51 -4.70 47.68
N GLN A 44 4.76 -3.98 46.84
CA GLN A 44 3.78 -4.59 45.92
C GLN A 44 4.47 -5.49 44.88
N ILE A 45 5.58 -5.05 44.29
CA ILE A 45 6.38 -5.82 43.32
C ILE A 45 6.96 -7.08 43.99
N SER A 46 7.45 -6.99 45.23
CA SER A 46 7.94 -8.16 45.98
C SER A 46 6.83 -9.17 46.30
N VAL A 47 5.61 -8.70 46.60
CA VAL A 47 4.46 -9.59 46.88
C VAL A 47 3.94 -10.26 45.60
N ILE A 48 3.93 -9.55 44.46
CA ILE A 48 3.45 -10.09 43.18
C ILE A 48 4.53 -10.95 42.49
N SER A 49 5.80 -10.53 42.51
CA SER A 49 6.91 -11.34 42.00
C SER A 49 7.10 -12.65 42.78
N ALA A 50 6.65 -12.72 44.05
CA ALA A 50 6.62 -13.95 44.83
C ALA A 50 5.53 -14.96 44.38
N SER A 51 4.63 -14.56 43.48
CA SER A 51 3.57 -15.42 42.93
C SER A 51 3.93 -16.12 41.61
N VAL A 52 4.99 -15.67 40.92
CA VAL A 52 5.48 -16.30 39.69
C VAL A 52 6.50 -17.38 40.05
N PRO A 53 6.30 -18.65 39.64
CA PRO A 53 7.25 -19.71 39.94
C PRO A 53 8.63 -19.48 39.34
N ASP A 54 9.70 -19.84 40.06
CA ASP A 54 11.09 -19.67 39.60
C ASP A 54 11.37 -20.30 38.23
N TRP A 55 10.73 -21.44 37.91
CA TRP A 55 10.89 -22.14 36.63
C TRP A 55 10.44 -21.31 35.42
N ILE A 56 9.59 -20.29 35.59
CA ILE A 56 9.23 -19.35 34.50
C ILE A 56 10.47 -18.58 34.00
N THR A 57 11.43 -18.31 34.87
CA THR A 57 12.63 -17.54 34.52
C THR A 57 13.79 -18.40 34.03
N GLN A 58 13.66 -19.72 34.07
CA GLN A 58 14.68 -20.66 33.65
C GLN A 58 14.52 -21.00 32.16
N GLU A 59 15.57 -20.83 31.37
CA GLU A 59 15.53 -20.93 29.91
C GLU A 59 15.02 -22.29 29.41
N ASP A 60 15.56 -23.38 29.95
CA ASP A 60 15.30 -24.76 29.49
C ASP A 60 14.50 -25.61 30.49
N ALA A 61 13.76 -24.99 31.42
CA ALA A 61 12.93 -25.74 32.37
C ALA A 61 11.83 -26.56 31.66
N PRO A 62 11.68 -27.88 31.94
CA PRO A 62 10.63 -28.71 31.36
C PRO A 62 9.21 -28.20 31.67
N GLU A 63 9.00 -27.64 32.87
CA GLU A 63 7.73 -27.03 33.28
C GLU A 63 7.41 -25.80 32.43
N ALA A 64 8.44 -25.01 32.09
CA ALA A 64 8.28 -23.86 31.22
C ALA A 64 7.89 -24.27 29.80
N ALA A 65 8.51 -25.32 29.27
CA ALA A 65 8.17 -25.89 27.98
C ALA A 65 6.71 -26.36 27.90
N ALA A 66 6.25 -27.08 28.92
CA ALA A 66 4.87 -27.55 29.02
C ALA A 66 3.90 -26.37 29.10
N TRP A 67 4.24 -25.36 29.90
CA TRP A 67 3.42 -24.15 30.04
C TRP A 67 3.35 -23.32 28.76
N GLU A 68 4.47 -23.14 28.04
CA GLU A 68 4.51 -22.48 26.73
C GLU A 68 3.60 -23.19 25.71
N THR A 69 3.62 -24.51 25.72
CA THR A 69 2.73 -25.34 24.87
C THR A 69 1.26 -25.13 25.24
N GLU A 70 0.94 -25.10 26.53
CA GLU A 70 -0.42 -24.84 27.02
C GLU A 70 -0.91 -23.44 26.64
N GLN A 71 -0.09 -22.39 26.83
CA GLN A 71 -0.45 -21.03 26.45
C GLN A 71 -0.66 -20.89 24.94
N THR A 72 0.19 -21.54 24.14
CA THR A 72 0.04 -21.57 22.68
C THR A 72 -1.26 -22.28 22.27
N ALA A 73 -1.58 -23.43 22.88
CA ALA A 73 -2.82 -24.15 22.61
C ALA A 73 -4.06 -23.33 22.99
N ARG A 74 -4.04 -22.63 24.13
CA ARG A 74 -5.12 -21.72 24.54
C ARG A 74 -5.31 -20.57 23.57
N THR A 75 -4.22 -19.94 23.14
CA THR A 75 -4.25 -18.88 22.12
C THR A 75 -4.81 -19.39 20.80
N GLN A 76 -4.38 -20.57 20.36
CA GLN A 76 -4.87 -21.17 19.12
C GLN A 76 -6.36 -21.51 19.19
N ALA A 77 -6.85 -21.99 20.33
CA ALA A 77 -8.27 -22.25 20.56
C ALA A 77 -9.10 -20.97 20.43
N ALA A 78 -8.64 -19.86 21.04
CA ALA A 78 -9.31 -18.57 20.93
C ALA A 78 -9.43 -18.08 19.47
N PHE A 79 -8.40 -18.29 18.65
CA PHE A 79 -8.47 -17.93 17.23
C PHE A 79 -9.35 -18.89 16.42
N ASN A 80 -9.35 -20.18 16.74
CA ASN A 80 -10.18 -21.19 16.05
C ASN A 80 -11.69 -20.98 16.27
N GLU A 81 -12.08 -20.36 17.38
CA GLU A 81 -13.48 -19.95 17.63
C GLU A 81 -13.94 -18.82 16.70
N SER A 82 -13.01 -18.03 16.13
CA SER A 82 -13.36 -16.95 15.23
C SER A 82 -13.84 -17.48 13.87
N PRO A 83 -15.07 -17.13 13.42
CA PRO A 83 -15.55 -17.53 12.10
C PRO A 83 -14.76 -16.89 10.96
N LEU A 84 -13.91 -15.90 11.23
CA LEU A 84 -13.11 -15.18 10.23
C LEU A 84 -11.84 -15.94 9.85
N ARG A 85 -11.26 -16.69 10.79
CA ARG A 85 -9.94 -17.30 10.64
C ARG A 85 -9.81 -18.15 9.37
N PRO A 86 -10.78 -19.03 9.02
CA PRO A 86 -10.66 -19.85 7.81
C PRO A 86 -10.63 -19.02 6.51
N TYR A 87 -11.37 -17.91 6.45
CA TYR A 87 -11.43 -17.03 5.27
C TYR A 87 -10.11 -16.28 5.09
N ILE A 88 -9.59 -15.70 6.16
CA ILE A 88 -8.32 -14.96 6.16
C ILE A 88 -7.17 -15.90 5.77
N LEU A 89 -7.12 -17.10 6.37
CA LEU A 89 -6.08 -18.08 6.08
C LEU A 89 -6.13 -18.57 4.62
N ARG A 90 -7.32 -18.86 4.08
CA ARG A 90 -7.48 -19.22 2.65
C ARG A 90 -7.00 -18.10 1.73
N GLN A 91 -7.31 -16.84 2.06
CA GLN A 91 -6.86 -15.70 1.27
C GLN A 91 -5.33 -15.62 1.22
N PHE A 92 -4.65 -15.73 2.36
CA PHE A 92 -3.19 -15.70 2.41
C PHE A 92 -2.54 -16.91 1.72
N ARG A 93 -3.14 -18.11 1.84
CA ARG A 93 -2.70 -19.29 1.06
C ARG A 93 -2.78 -19.03 -0.43
N ARG A 94 -3.92 -18.53 -0.93
CA ARG A 94 -4.10 -18.21 -2.35
C ARG A 94 -3.04 -17.23 -2.87
N TRP A 95 -2.73 -16.18 -2.11
CA TRP A 95 -1.67 -15.22 -2.49
C TRP A 95 -0.27 -15.82 -2.46
N SER A 96 -0.03 -16.81 -1.60
CA SER A 96 1.28 -17.48 -1.48
C SER A 96 1.47 -18.57 -2.52
N GLU A 97 0.37 -19.19 -2.97
CA GLU A 97 0.33 -20.19 -4.05
C GLU A 97 0.36 -19.56 -5.44
N ALA A 98 -0.02 -18.28 -5.56
CA ALA A 98 0.11 -17.53 -6.81
C ALA A 98 1.58 -17.45 -7.25
N PRO A 99 1.86 -17.48 -8.58
CA PRO A 99 3.21 -17.44 -9.10
C PRO A 99 4.01 -16.30 -8.47
N GLN A 100 5.17 -16.61 -7.90
CA GLN A 100 6.06 -15.60 -7.36
C GLN A 100 7.19 -15.38 -8.35
N GLU A 101 7.64 -14.15 -8.47
CA GLU A 101 8.96 -13.85 -9.02
C GLU A 101 9.53 -12.76 -8.14
N THR A 102 10.61 -13.07 -7.41
CA THR A 102 11.33 -12.05 -6.65
C THR A 102 12.82 -12.16 -6.90
N TYR A 103 13.49 -11.02 -7.06
CA TYR A 103 14.90 -10.96 -7.44
C TYR A 103 15.72 -10.20 -6.39
N ARG A 104 16.59 -10.91 -5.68
CA ARG A 104 17.46 -10.34 -4.66
C ARG A 104 18.92 -10.67 -4.89
N GLN A 105 19.81 -9.92 -4.24
CA GLN A 105 21.25 -10.11 -4.33
C GLN A 105 21.75 -10.14 -5.77
N VAL A 106 21.34 -9.15 -6.56
CA VAL A 106 21.82 -8.99 -7.92
C VAL A 106 23.30 -8.63 -7.87
N THR A 107 24.10 -9.22 -8.75
CA THR A 107 25.53 -8.92 -8.89
C THR A 107 25.90 -8.91 -10.36
N VAL A 108 26.65 -7.90 -10.80
CA VAL A 108 27.16 -7.80 -12.16
C VAL A 108 28.68 -7.97 -12.15
N VAL A 109 29.16 -8.96 -12.90
CA VAL A 109 30.61 -9.16 -13.12
C VAL A 109 30.86 -9.45 -14.59
N GLN A 110 31.75 -8.65 -15.20
CA GLN A 110 31.99 -8.67 -16.64
C GLN A 110 30.68 -8.52 -17.43
N SER A 111 30.35 -9.50 -18.28
CA SER A 111 29.13 -9.51 -19.10
C SER A 111 28.00 -10.34 -18.49
N ASN A 112 28.13 -10.80 -17.25
CA ASN A 112 27.15 -11.65 -16.58
C ASN A 112 26.46 -10.92 -15.43
N VAL A 113 25.17 -11.19 -15.29
CA VAL A 113 24.34 -10.84 -14.15
C VAL A 113 24.01 -12.14 -13.42
N PHE A 114 24.23 -12.14 -12.11
CA PHE A 114 23.83 -13.21 -11.21
C PHE A 114 22.78 -12.68 -10.24
N ALA A 115 21.78 -13.49 -9.91
CA ALA A 115 20.73 -13.11 -8.97
C ALA A 115 20.17 -14.33 -8.25
N LEU A 116 19.65 -14.13 -7.05
CA LEU A 116 18.77 -15.10 -6.40
C LEU A 116 17.34 -14.82 -6.83
N ALA A 117 16.70 -15.83 -7.42
CA ALA A 117 15.35 -15.74 -7.94
C ALA A 117 14.45 -16.71 -7.18
N LYS A 118 13.40 -16.22 -6.52
CA LYS A 118 12.42 -17.07 -5.83
C LYS A 118 11.13 -17.13 -6.66
N MET A 119 10.74 -18.35 -7.04
CA MET A 119 9.64 -18.64 -7.98
C MET A 119 8.36 -19.11 -7.30
N SER A 120 8.44 -19.52 -6.03
CA SER A 120 7.32 -19.96 -5.20
C SER A 120 7.59 -19.60 -3.74
N ALA A 121 6.54 -19.37 -2.95
CA ALA A 121 6.67 -19.09 -1.53
C ALA A 121 7.27 -20.28 -0.74
N SER A 122 6.98 -21.52 -1.18
CA SER A 122 7.32 -22.78 -0.50
C SER A 122 8.64 -23.42 -0.94
N THR A 123 9.38 -22.79 -1.87
CA THR A 123 10.68 -23.28 -2.32
C THR A 123 11.79 -22.26 -2.05
N PRO A 124 13.03 -22.72 -1.80
CA PRO A 124 14.16 -21.81 -1.68
C PRO A 124 14.45 -21.08 -3.00
N ALA A 125 15.11 -19.93 -2.91
CA ALA A 125 15.53 -19.17 -4.09
C ALA A 125 16.59 -19.94 -4.89
N VAL A 126 16.49 -19.91 -6.21
CA VAL A 126 17.49 -20.47 -7.13
C VAL A 126 18.52 -19.41 -7.51
N LEU A 127 19.76 -19.82 -7.77
CA LEU A 127 20.79 -18.93 -8.31
C LEU A 127 20.75 -18.96 -9.83
N ILE A 128 20.48 -17.82 -10.45
CA ILE A 128 20.43 -17.67 -11.91
C ILE A 128 21.62 -16.88 -12.44
N ARG A 129 21.93 -17.12 -13.71
CA ARG A 129 22.87 -16.33 -14.52
C ARG A 129 22.19 -15.89 -15.81
N CYS A 130 22.31 -14.62 -16.17
CA CYS A 130 21.95 -14.12 -17.50
C CYS A 130 23.04 -13.20 -18.07
N PRO A 131 23.19 -13.12 -19.41
CA PRO A 131 24.01 -12.09 -20.04
C PRO A 131 23.43 -10.70 -19.76
N ILE A 132 24.30 -9.72 -19.48
CA ILE A 132 23.85 -8.35 -19.19
C ILE A 132 23.08 -7.70 -20.35
N SER A 133 23.36 -8.10 -21.59
CA SER A 133 22.63 -7.64 -22.78
C SER A 133 21.14 -8.00 -22.74
N GLU A 134 20.76 -9.07 -22.04
CA GLU A 134 19.36 -9.51 -21.95
C GLU A 134 18.55 -8.69 -20.93
N LEU A 135 19.20 -8.00 -19.99
CA LEU A 135 18.51 -7.03 -19.14
C LEU A 135 18.05 -5.82 -19.95
N ALA A 136 18.87 -5.35 -20.88
CA ALA A 136 18.53 -4.22 -21.75
C ALA A 136 17.45 -4.57 -22.80
N SER A 137 17.34 -5.84 -23.18
CA SER A 137 16.31 -6.34 -24.11
C SER A 137 15.00 -6.74 -23.42
N ASN A 138 14.95 -6.69 -22.08
CA ASN A 138 13.83 -7.12 -21.25
C ASN A 138 13.46 -8.62 -21.42
N ARG A 139 14.46 -9.51 -21.52
CA ARG A 139 14.27 -10.95 -21.79
C ARG A 139 14.92 -11.86 -20.74
N LEU A 140 14.23 -12.12 -19.62
CA LEU A 140 14.70 -13.11 -18.63
C LEU A 140 14.55 -14.57 -19.07
N SER A 141 13.82 -14.85 -20.16
CA SER A 141 13.62 -16.21 -20.66
C SER A 141 14.91 -16.93 -21.08
N GLN A 142 16.04 -16.21 -21.18
CA GLN A 142 17.36 -16.78 -21.46
C GLN A 142 18.22 -17.00 -20.20
N ALA A 143 17.70 -16.73 -19.01
CA ALA A 143 18.41 -16.98 -17.76
C ALA A 143 18.64 -18.48 -17.56
N THR A 144 19.86 -18.83 -17.13
CA THR A 144 20.23 -20.21 -16.79
C THR A 144 20.20 -20.38 -15.27
N ILE A 145 19.50 -21.40 -14.77
CA ILE A 145 19.58 -21.80 -13.36
C ILE A 145 20.93 -22.50 -13.15
N LEU A 146 21.81 -21.90 -12.34
CA LEU A 146 23.10 -22.47 -11.96
C LEU A 146 23.01 -23.38 -10.74
N LEU A 147 22.16 -23.01 -9.78
CA LEU A 147 21.95 -23.81 -8.58
C LEU A 147 20.49 -23.75 -8.12
N ASP A 148 19.93 -24.93 -7.88
CA ASP A 148 18.62 -25.12 -7.29
C ASP A 148 18.79 -25.85 -5.94
N PRO A 149 18.63 -25.15 -4.80
CA PRO A 149 18.80 -25.77 -3.49
C PRO A 149 17.80 -26.90 -3.20
N ALA A 150 16.62 -26.89 -3.83
CA ALA A 150 15.64 -27.97 -3.66
C ALA A 150 16.13 -29.31 -4.23
N LYS A 151 17.14 -29.28 -5.12
CA LYS A 151 17.83 -30.50 -5.61
C LYS A 151 18.92 -31.00 -4.67
N LEU A 152 19.36 -30.18 -3.72
CA LEU A 152 20.36 -30.56 -2.70
C LEU A 152 19.69 -31.12 -1.44
N ASP A 153 18.54 -30.57 -1.07
CA ASP A 153 17.81 -30.90 0.15
C ASP A 153 16.31 -30.96 -0.15
N VAL A 154 15.77 -32.19 -0.14
CA VAL A 154 14.35 -32.46 -0.44
C VAL A 154 13.40 -31.88 0.60
N SER A 155 13.87 -31.54 1.82
CA SER A 155 13.05 -30.83 2.82
C SER A 155 12.84 -29.36 2.47
N GLY A 156 13.63 -28.81 1.53
CA GLY A 156 13.57 -27.40 1.13
C GLY A 156 14.13 -26.42 2.18
N LEU A 157 14.70 -26.91 3.28
CA LEU A 157 15.23 -26.09 4.38
C LEU A 157 16.63 -25.52 4.11
N THR A 158 17.30 -25.98 3.06
CA THR A 158 18.60 -25.45 2.63
C THR A 158 18.41 -24.24 1.70
N GLU A 159 18.95 -23.09 2.09
CA GLU A 159 18.92 -21.85 1.33
C GLU A 159 20.31 -21.36 0.92
N ILE A 160 20.34 -20.54 -0.13
CA ILE A 160 21.52 -19.74 -0.48
C ILE A 160 21.43 -18.43 0.32
N ARG A 161 22.34 -18.25 1.28
CA ARG A 161 22.44 -17.03 2.08
C ARG A 161 23.02 -15.89 1.27
N TRP A 162 24.14 -16.17 0.61
CA TRP A 162 24.81 -15.25 -0.29
C TRP A 162 25.73 -15.97 -1.28
N PHE A 163 26.13 -15.27 -2.33
CA PHE A 163 27.18 -15.71 -3.25
C PHE A 163 28.14 -14.57 -3.60
N SER A 164 29.34 -14.93 -4.10
CA SER A 164 30.34 -14.00 -4.61
C SER A 164 31.00 -14.57 -5.87
N ALA A 165 30.93 -13.84 -6.98
CA ALA A 165 31.58 -14.21 -8.23
C ALA A 165 33.08 -13.85 -8.23
N SER A 166 33.90 -14.69 -8.87
CA SER A 166 35.30 -14.38 -9.15
C SER A 166 35.41 -13.22 -10.15
N PRO A 167 36.50 -12.42 -10.16
CA PRO A 167 36.63 -11.25 -11.04
C PRO A 167 36.55 -11.56 -12.55
N ASN A 168 36.93 -12.78 -12.93
CA ASN A 168 36.81 -13.28 -14.31
C ASN A 168 35.47 -13.98 -14.60
N SER A 169 34.52 -13.94 -13.67
CA SER A 169 33.19 -14.55 -13.77
C SER A 169 33.21 -16.07 -14.05
N SER A 170 34.29 -16.80 -13.78
CA SER A 170 34.39 -18.25 -14.06
C SER A 170 33.91 -19.13 -12.91
N THR A 171 33.95 -18.63 -11.68
CA THR A 171 33.64 -19.39 -10.46
C THR A 171 32.79 -18.55 -9.51
N LEU A 172 31.85 -19.20 -8.82
CA LEU A 172 31.03 -18.61 -7.77
C LEU A 172 31.34 -19.31 -6.45
N ALA A 173 31.59 -18.52 -5.40
CA ALA A 173 31.53 -18.98 -4.02
C ALA A 173 30.08 -18.80 -3.53
N VAL A 174 29.46 -19.84 -2.98
CA VAL A 174 28.04 -19.89 -2.59
C VAL A 174 27.94 -20.36 -1.15
N MET A 175 27.38 -19.53 -0.28
CA MET A 175 27.11 -19.85 1.11
C MET A 175 25.77 -20.54 1.24
N LEU A 176 25.80 -21.81 1.63
CA LEU A 176 24.61 -22.62 1.91
C LEU A 176 24.39 -22.72 3.41
N HIS A 177 23.13 -22.54 3.82
CA HIS A 177 22.72 -22.70 5.20
C HIS A 177 21.43 -23.50 5.25
N ARG A 178 21.33 -24.44 6.18
CA ARG A 178 20.12 -25.24 6.41
C ARG A 178 19.45 -24.77 7.70
N LYS A 179 18.15 -24.43 7.65
CA LYS A 179 17.40 -23.96 8.83
C LYS A 179 17.55 -24.96 9.98
N GLY A 180 17.90 -24.46 11.18
CA GLY A 180 18.19 -25.27 12.37
C GLY A 180 19.65 -25.74 12.52
N GLU A 181 20.52 -25.58 11.51
CA GLU A 181 21.96 -25.78 11.68
C GLU A 181 22.64 -24.49 12.16
N THR A 182 23.63 -24.60 13.05
CA THR A 182 24.34 -23.43 13.57
C THR A 182 25.31 -22.81 12.55
N TRP A 183 25.87 -23.62 11.66
CA TRP A 183 26.98 -23.24 10.78
C TRP A 183 26.63 -23.45 9.30
N GLY A 184 26.92 -22.44 8.48
CA GLY A 184 26.83 -22.53 7.03
C GLY A 184 28.07 -23.20 6.39
N LYS A 185 27.92 -23.63 5.14
CA LYS A 185 28.99 -24.20 4.33
C LYS A 185 29.20 -23.37 3.07
N LEU A 186 30.43 -22.87 2.89
CA LEU A 186 30.82 -22.18 1.66
C LEU A 186 31.29 -23.22 0.63
N ARG A 187 30.61 -23.27 -0.51
CA ARG A 187 30.93 -24.19 -1.62
C ARG A 187 31.17 -23.41 -2.90
N PHE A 188 31.81 -24.03 -3.88
CA PHE A 188 32.18 -23.37 -5.13
C PHE A 188 31.61 -24.09 -6.35
N LEU A 189 31.13 -23.34 -7.33
CA LEU A 189 30.65 -23.88 -8.60
C LEU A 189 31.20 -23.12 -9.79
N THR A 190 31.33 -23.80 -10.92
CA THR A 190 31.73 -23.17 -12.18
C THR A 190 30.52 -22.47 -12.81
N THR A 191 30.72 -21.26 -13.33
CA THR A 191 29.61 -20.46 -13.88
C THR A 191 29.13 -20.96 -15.24
N ILE A 192 29.96 -21.71 -15.97
CA ILE A 192 29.65 -22.24 -17.30
C ILE A 192 28.70 -23.43 -17.20
N SER A 193 29.01 -24.43 -16.36
CA SER A 193 28.23 -25.67 -16.28
C SER A 193 27.34 -25.77 -15.03
N GLY A 194 27.53 -24.90 -14.04
CA GLY A 194 26.88 -25.03 -12.73
C GLY A 194 27.45 -26.17 -11.87
N ALA A 195 28.49 -26.88 -12.34
CA ALA A 195 29.07 -28.00 -11.61
C ALA A 195 29.86 -27.53 -10.37
N TRP A 196 29.69 -28.25 -9.26
CA TRP A 196 30.48 -28.09 -8.04
C TRP A 196 31.96 -28.37 -8.29
N THR A 197 32.82 -27.59 -7.63
CA THR A 197 34.23 -27.97 -7.42
C THR A 197 34.33 -28.83 -6.15
N PRO A 198 35.48 -29.49 -5.90
CA PRO A 198 35.70 -30.28 -4.67
C PRO A 198 35.79 -29.45 -3.38
N ASP A 199 35.94 -28.14 -3.51
CA ASP A 199 36.21 -27.20 -2.41
C ASP A 199 34.97 -27.01 -1.52
N VAL A 200 35.17 -27.18 -0.21
CA VAL A 200 34.18 -26.91 0.84
C VAL A 200 34.90 -26.23 2.00
N LEU A 201 34.43 -25.04 2.40
CA LEU A 201 34.97 -24.31 3.56
C LEU A 201 33.93 -24.22 4.66
N GLU A 202 34.33 -24.67 5.85
CA GLU A 202 33.54 -24.60 7.08
C GLU A 202 34.03 -23.47 7.99
N GLY A 203 33.16 -23.05 8.91
CA GLY A 203 33.47 -22.01 9.90
C GLY A 203 33.45 -20.58 9.33
N VAL A 204 32.90 -20.38 8.13
CA VAL A 204 32.86 -19.07 7.48
C VAL A 204 31.75 -18.18 8.02
N GLU A 205 30.58 -18.77 8.28
CA GLU A 205 29.37 -18.10 8.77
C GLU A 205 28.65 -19.01 9.78
N SER A 206 28.07 -18.39 10.81
CA SER A 206 27.04 -19.00 11.66
C SER A 206 25.79 -18.11 11.68
N GLU A 207 24.69 -18.63 12.22
CA GLU A 207 23.41 -17.90 12.33
C GLU A 207 23.54 -16.47 12.88
N LEU A 208 24.38 -16.26 13.90
CA LEU A 208 24.60 -14.95 14.54
C LEU A 208 25.87 -14.23 14.04
N ARG A 209 26.68 -14.88 13.20
CA ARG A 209 27.96 -14.35 12.71
C ARG A 209 28.04 -14.46 11.18
N PRO A 210 27.64 -13.43 10.42
CA PRO A 210 27.77 -13.39 8.98
C PRO A 210 29.21 -13.59 8.54
N GLY A 211 29.35 -14.32 7.43
CA GLY A 211 30.62 -14.53 6.75
C GLY A 211 30.86 -13.50 5.64
N SER A 212 32.12 -13.37 5.23
CA SER A 212 32.50 -12.50 4.12
C SER A 212 33.69 -13.06 3.37
N VAL A 213 33.77 -12.76 2.07
CA VAL A 213 34.84 -13.23 1.18
C VAL A 213 35.30 -12.12 0.24
N ALA A 214 36.56 -12.18 -0.19
CA ALA A 214 37.12 -11.30 -1.21
C ALA A 214 38.09 -12.07 -2.11
N TRP A 215 37.84 -12.02 -3.42
CA TRP A 215 38.73 -12.60 -4.42
C TRP A 215 39.96 -11.73 -4.65
N THR A 216 41.13 -12.34 -4.76
CA THR A 216 42.36 -11.66 -5.17
C THR A 216 42.42 -11.47 -6.70
N ALA A 217 43.34 -10.62 -7.16
CA ALA A 217 43.52 -10.31 -8.60
C ALA A 217 43.82 -11.54 -9.48
N ASP A 218 44.40 -12.60 -8.93
CA ASP A 218 44.76 -13.79 -9.70
C ASP A 218 43.55 -14.70 -10.00
N THR A 219 42.37 -14.39 -9.43
CA THR A 219 41.11 -15.14 -9.53
C THR A 219 41.15 -16.57 -9.01
N LYS A 220 42.27 -16.98 -8.39
CA LYS A 220 42.54 -18.32 -7.87
C LYS A 220 42.58 -18.35 -6.34
N THR A 221 42.83 -17.21 -5.70
CA THR A 221 42.90 -17.11 -4.24
C THR A 221 41.72 -16.27 -3.72
N LEU A 222 41.05 -16.80 -2.68
CA LEU A 222 39.94 -16.19 -1.96
C LEU A 222 40.36 -15.93 -0.51
N LEU A 223 40.23 -14.69 -0.04
CA LEU A 223 40.28 -14.40 1.40
C LEU A 223 38.88 -14.56 1.99
N TYR A 224 38.79 -15.14 3.18
CA TYR A 224 37.51 -15.36 3.85
C TYR A 224 37.61 -15.16 5.36
N THR A 225 36.49 -14.77 5.96
CA THR A 225 36.33 -14.77 7.42
C THR A 225 36.20 -16.19 7.93
N ARG A 226 36.88 -16.52 9.02
CA ARG A 226 36.76 -17.81 9.69
C ARG A 226 36.58 -17.60 11.19
N TYR A 227 35.65 -18.32 11.78
CA TYR A 227 35.43 -18.37 13.22
C TYR A 227 35.91 -19.72 13.73
N ALA A 228 36.62 -19.72 14.87
CA ALA A 228 37.10 -20.94 15.48
C ALA A 228 35.90 -21.79 15.97
N SER A 229 35.76 -23.02 15.47
CA SER A 229 34.77 -23.99 15.94
C SER A 229 35.49 -25.26 16.36
N ARG A 230 35.50 -25.60 17.66
CA ARG A 230 35.66 -26.98 18.19
C ARG A 230 35.21 -27.05 19.66
N THR A 231 33.94 -27.38 19.88
CA THR A 231 33.46 -28.45 20.78
C THR A 231 31.94 -28.51 20.68
N ASP A 232 31.43 -29.66 20.26
CA ASP A 232 30.19 -30.33 20.65
C ASP A 232 29.06 -29.40 21.14
N GLY A 233 28.27 -28.89 20.20
CA GLY A 233 26.90 -28.43 20.43
C GLY A 233 26.68 -27.11 21.17
N ASN A 234 27.65 -26.56 21.90
CA ASN A 234 27.52 -25.27 22.59
C ASN A 234 28.59 -24.28 22.15
N LEU A 235 28.18 -23.07 21.76
CA LEU A 235 29.07 -21.94 21.49
C LEU A 235 29.79 -21.55 22.79
N ALA A 236 30.94 -22.17 23.07
CA ALA A 236 31.86 -21.70 24.08
C ALA A 236 32.24 -20.22 23.78
N PRO A 237 32.49 -19.37 24.79
CA PRO A 237 32.95 -17.99 24.58
C PRO A 237 34.20 -17.87 23.67
N THR A 238 34.97 -18.96 23.53
CA THR A 238 36.14 -19.11 22.65
C THR A 238 35.78 -19.33 21.17
N ALA A 239 34.54 -19.69 20.82
CA ALA A 239 34.07 -19.84 19.44
C ALA A 239 33.80 -18.49 18.72
N ARG A 240 34.12 -17.37 19.37
CA ARG A 240 33.82 -16.01 18.93
C ARG A 240 34.98 -15.29 18.23
N LYS A 241 36.19 -15.86 18.23
CA LYS A 241 37.35 -15.18 17.63
C LYS A 241 37.25 -15.23 16.10
N LEU A 242 37.14 -14.06 15.49
CA LEU A 242 37.21 -13.86 14.05
C LEU A 242 38.68 -13.89 13.60
N GLU A 243 38.95 -14.67 12.56
CA GLU A 243 40.23 -14.73 11.85
C GLU A 243 40.00 -14.52 10.36
N ILE A 244 41.03 -14.10 9.63
CA ILE A 244 41.01 -14.01 8.17
C ILE A 244 41.95 -15.07 7.61
N TRP A 245 41.45 -15.85 6.66
CA TRP A 245 42.17 -16.97 6.06
C TRP A 245 42.23 -16.82 4.54
N SER A 246 43.29 -17.37 3.95
CA SER A 246 43.50 -17.43 2.51
C SER A 246 43.30 -18.86 2.01
N HIS A 247 42.35 -19.02 1.10
CA HIS A 247 42.03 -20.27 0.42
C HIS A 247 42.42 -20.20 -1.06
N ARG A 248 43.05 -21.26 -1.57
CA ARG A 248 43.36 -21.40 -3.00
C ARG A 248 42.36 -22.35 -3.65
N ALA A 249 41.61 -21.87 -4.64
CA ALA A 249 40.62 -22.66 -5.35
C ALA A 249 41.23 -23.94 -5.95
N GLY A 250 40.54 -25.06 -5.75
CA GLY A 250 40.96 -26.42 -6.05
C GLY A 250 41.77 -27.11 -4.95
N ALA A 251 42.04 -26.48 -3.80
CA ALA A 251 42.79 -27.05 -2.69
C ALA A 251 41.89 -27.51 -1.54
N ALA A 252 42.38 -28.41 -0.68
CA ALA A 252 41.66 -28.75 0.56
C ALA A 252 41.78 -27.60 1.58
N GLN A 253 40.70 -27.32 2.34
CA GLN A 253 40.67 -26.28 3.39
C GLN A 253 41.82 -26.44 4.41
N SER A 254 42.28 -27.67 4.67
CA SER A 254 43.40 -27.94 5.58
C SER A 254 44.74 -27.34 5.12
N LYS A 255 44.86 -26.89 3.86
CA LYS A 255 46.02 -26.20 3.31
C LYS A 255 45.90 -24.67 3.35
N ASP A 256 44.78 -24.15 3.83
CA ASP A 256 44.58 -22.71 3.95
C ASP A 256 45.57 -22.12 4.95
N THR A 257 45.89 -20.84 4.80
CA THR A 257 46.84 -20.14 5.67
C THR A 257 46.17 -18.93 6.32
N PRO A 258 46.40 -18.67 7.62
CA PRO A 258 45.88 -17.48 8.27
C PRO A 258 46.61 -16.23 7.75
N GLU A 259 45.87 -15.15 7.57
CA GLU A 259 46.40 -13.84 7.21
C GLU A 259 46.92 -13.13 8.47
N ASN A 260 48.04 -12.41 8.34
CA ASN A 260 48.64 -11.66 9.45
C ASN A 260 47.93 -10.31 9.65
N VAL A 261 46.64 -10.37 10.01
CA VAL A 261 45.84 -9.22 10.44
C VAL A 261 46.11 -8.98 11.93
N PRO A 262 46.19 -7.73 12.40
CA PRO A 262 46.31 -7.45 13.83
C PRO A 262 45.18 -8.08 14.66
N ASP A 263 45.46 -8.34 15.94
CA ASP A 263 44.56 -9.11 16.80
C ASP A 263 43.14 -8.53 16.82
N ILE A 264 42.17 -9.36 16.43
CA ILE A 264 40.76 -8.97 16.28
C ILE A 264 40.03 -9.33 17.59
N PRO A 265 39.43 -8.34 18.29
CA PRO A 265 38.63 -8.62 19.47
C PRO A 265 37.46 -9.56 19.17
N ALA A 266 37.13 -10.47 20.09
CA ALA A 266 36.05 -11.44 19.91
C ALA A 266 34.65 -10.81 19.69
N SER A 267 34.44 -9.57 20.13
CA SER A 267 33.21 -8.80 19.91
C SER A 267 33.24 -8.02 18.58
N THR A 268 33.69 -8.65 17.50
CA THR A 268 33.90 -7.98 16.21
C THR A 268 33.39 -8.83 15.05
N MET A 269 32.79 -8.17 14.07
CA MET A 269 32.36 -8.78 12.81
C MET A 269 33.21 -8.21 11.65
N GLY A 270 33.53 -9.04 10.67
CA GLY A 270 34.40 -8.67 9.55
C GLY A 270 33.68 -8.64 8.21
N GLN A 271 33.95 -7.63 7.40
CA GLN A 271 33.53 -7.55 6.01
C GLN A 271 34.75 -7.33 5.10
N LEU A 272 34.90 -8.19 4.10
CA LEU A 272 35.95 -8.13 3.10
C LEU A 272 35.41 -7.53 1.79
N LYS A 273 36.24 -6.74 1.10
CA LYS A 273 35.89 -6.16 -0.20
C LYS A 273 37.14 -5.98 -1.08
N SER A 274 37.08 -6.43 -2.33
CA SER A 274 38.18 -6.25 -3.28
C SER A 274 38.02 -4.96 -4.09
N SER A 275 39.14 -4.34 -4.47
CA SER A 275 39.17 -3.35 -5.55
C SER A 275 38.85 -4.03 -6.90
N TRP A 276 38.40 -3.25 -7.88
CA TRP A 276 37.99 -3.76 -9.20
C TRP A 276 39.11 -4.53 -9.95
N ASP A 277 40.37 -4.23 -9.66
CA ASP A 277 41.56 -4.88 -10.22
C ASP A 277 42.19 -5.92 -9.27
N GLY A 278 41.56 -6.17 -8.12
CA GLY A 278 42.02 -7.06 -7.06
C GLY A 278 43.38 -6.69 -6.45
N ARG A 279 43.89 -5.47 -6.72
CA ARG A 279 45.17 -4.98 -6.17
C ARG A 279 45.11 -4.73 -4.67
N TRP A 280 43.94 -4.34 -4.19
CA TRP A 280 43.68 -3.98 -2.81
C TRP A 280 42.49 -4.78 -2.29
N ILE A 281 42.55 -5.17 -1.03
CA ILE A 281 41.42 -5.76 -0.31
C ILE A 281 41.23 -4.95 0.96
N ALA A 282 40.01 -4.47 1.19
CA ALA A 282 39.61 -3.83 2.43
C ALA A 282 39.04 -4.87 3.39
N LEU A 283 39.35 -4.72 4.68
CA LEU A 283 38.70 -5.39 5.80
C LEU A 283 38.08 -4.32 6.69
N THR A 284 36.76 -4.35 6.81
CA THR A 284 36.03 -3.54 7.78
C THR A 284 35.72 -4.39 8.99
N LEU A 285 36.18 -3.96 10.16
CA LEU A 285 35.92 -4.59 11.44
C LEU A 285 34.90 -3.74 12.21
N ARG A 286 33.72 -4.28 12.49
CA ARG A 286 32.65 -3.64 13.25
C ARG A 286 32.55 -4.24 14.65
N SER A 287 32.66 -3.42 15.69
CA SER A 287 32.43 -3.85 17.07
C SER A 287 30.94 -4.15 17.28
N THR A 288 30.63 -5.29 17.91
CA THR A 288 29.24 -5.62 18.29
C THR A 288 28.78 -4.89 19.54
N ARG A 289 29.69 -4.29 20.31
CA ARG A 289 29.39 -3.58 21.57
C ARG A 289 28.96 -2.13 21.41
N ASP A 290 29.48 -1.42 20.41
CA ASP A 290 29.21 0.02 20.22
C ASP A 290 28.99 0.41 18.75
N GLY A 291 28.98 -0.58 17.85
CA GLY A 291 28.82 -0.39 16.41
C GLY A 291 29.98 0.31 15.71
N SER A 292 31.05 0.68 16.43
CA SER A 292 32.19 1.40 15.86
C SER A 292 32.95 0.54 14.84
N LYS A 293 33.53 1.19 13.83
CA LYS A 293 34.18 0.52 12.70
C LYS A 293 35.64 0.94 12.58
N SER A 294 36.52 -0.03 12.30
CA SER A 294 37.86 0.22 11.80
C SER A 294 38.03 -0.38 10.41
N HIS A 295 38.83 0.28 9.57
CA HIS A 295 39.04 -0.11 8.19
C HIS A 295 40.52 -0.37 7.94
N TRP A 296 40.81 -1.53 7.37
CA TRP A 296 42.15 -2.00 7.06
C TRP A 296 42.27 -2.25 5.56
N ILE A 297 43.47 -2.08 5.02
CA ILE A 297 43.77 -2.35 3.61
C ILE A 297 44.95 -3.31 3.50
N ARG A 298 44.76 -4.36 2.70
CA ARG A 298 45.78 -5.31 2.26
C ARG A 298 46.29 -4.93 0.88
N ASN A 299 47.60 -4.90 0.71
CA ASN A 299 48.25 -4.73 -0.60
C ASN A 299 48.50 -6.07 -1.32
N ARG A 300 49.12 -6.03 -2.50
CA ARG A 300 49.51 -7.23 -3.26
C ARG A 300 50.56 -8.11 -2.57
N SER A 301 51.42 -7.55 -1.71
CA SER A 301 52.41 -8.35 -0.95
C SER A 301 51.80 -9.08 0.24
N GLY A 302 50.51 -8.91 0.50
CA GLY A 302 49.82 -9.51 1.64
C GLY A 302 49.97 -8.75 2.95
N SER A 303 50.50 -7.52 2.91
CA SER A 303 50.67 -6.69 4.09
C SER A 303 49.39 -5.90 4.38
N TRP A 304 48.88 -6.03 5.60
CA TRP A 304 47.75 -5.27 6.12
C TRP A 304 48.20 -3.98 6.81
N ARG A 305 47.41 -2.92 6.65
CA ARG A 305 47.58 -1.65 7.38
C ARG A 305 46.25 -1.05 7.78
N LEU A 306 46.26 -0.29 8.87
CA LEU A 306 45.11 0.50 9.29
C LEU A 306 44.95 1.69 8.35
N LEU A 307 43.75 1.84 7.77
CA LEU A 307 43.36 3.00 6.97
C LEU A 307 42.63 4.03 7.84
N ALA A 308 41.69 3.57 8.65
CA ALA A 308 40.86 4.40 9.53
C ALA A 308 40.55 3.65 10.83
N GLY A 309 40.76 4.31 11.97
CA GLY A 309 40.40 3.79 13.29
C GLY A 309 38.95 4.07 13.64
N THR A 310 38.48 3.52 14.76
CA THR A 310 37.12 3.74 15.27
C THR A 310 36.81 5.21 15.56
N ALA A 311 37.82 5.97 16.05
CA ALA A 311 37.71 7.40 16.30
C ALA A 311 37.50 8.26 15.04
N ASP A 312 37.76 7.71 13.84
CA ASP A 312 37.54 8.42 12.58
C ASP A 312 36.08 8.37 12.12
N ALA A 313 35.24 7.54 12.77
CA ALA A 313 33.81 7.40 12.53
C ALA A 313 33.46 7.23 11.04
N ILE A 314 34.17 6.31 10.38
CA ILE A 314 33.90 5.95 8.98
C ILE A 314 32.83 4.85 8.94
N ASP A 315 31.76 5.10 8.19
CA ASP A 315 30.61 4.20 8.10
C ASP A 315 30.67 3.23 6.92
N GLN A 316 31.25 3.68 5.80
CA GLN A 316 31.35 2.93 4.56
C GLN A 316 32.67 3.25 3.86
N LEU A 317 33.23 2.24 3.18
CA LEU A 317 34.41 2.34 2.32
C LEU A 317 34.11 1.82 0.91
N GLU A 318 34.49 2.59 -0.11
CA GLU A 318 34.43 2.19 -1.52
C GLU A 318 35.78 2.41 -2.21
N PHE A 319 36.12 1.55 -3.19
CA PHE A 319 37.29 1.74 -4.04
C PHE A 319 36.90 2.50 -5.30
N GLY A 320 37.75 3.44 -5.75
CA GLY A 320 37.63 4.07 -7.07
C GLY A 320 37.62 3.06 -8.20
N ARG A 321 37.21 3.49 -9.40
CA ARG A 321 36.98 2.61 -10.57
C ARG A 321 37.86 3.00 -11.77
N PRO A 322 37.96 2.13 -12.79
CA PRO A 322 38.57 2.49 -14.06
C PRO A 322 37.91 3.73 -14.66
N PRO A 323 38.63 4.51 -15.48
CA PRO A 323 38.10 5.73 -16.05
C PRO A 323 37.10 5.43 -17.18
N ALA A 324 36.07 6.27 -17.34
CA ALA A 324 35.11 6.17 -18.44
C ALA A 324 35.72 6.63 -19.79
N TYR A 325 36.69 7.53 -19.71
CA TYR A 325 37.37 8.14 -20.86
C TYR A 325 38.81 7.65 -20.94
N ILE A 326 39.28 7.31 -22.15
CA ILE A 326 40.67 6.83 -22.40
C ILE A 326 41.71 7.88 -21.95
N GLU A 327 41.32 9.15 -21.90
CA GLU A 327 42.19 10.29 -21.55
C GLU A 327 42.36 10.50 -20.04
N LEU A 328 41.56 9.85 -19.19
CA LEU A 328 41.66 9.97 -17.73
C LEU A 328 42.49 8.81 -17.15
N PRO A 329 43.29 9.05 -16.10
CA PRO A 329 43.95 7.97 -15.37
C PRO A 329 42.94 7.15 -14.57
N ALA A 330 43.22 5.87 -14.36
CA ALA A 330 42.40 5.03 -13.50
C ALA A 330 42.42 5.53 -12.04
N ASP A 331 41.24 5.59 -11.42
CA ASP A 331 41.12 6.00 -10.03
C ASP A 331 41.36 4.81 -9.10
N HIS A 332 42.51 4.81 -8.44
CA HIS A 332 42.86 3.84 -7.41
C HIS A 332 42.63 4.36 -5.99
N GLY A 333 41.91 5.48 -5.83
CA GLY A 333 41.58 6.07 -4.53
C GLY A 333 40.63 5.21 -3.70
N VAL A 334 40.55 5.55 -2.42
CA VAL A 334 39.61 4.98 -1.46
C VAL A 334 38.69 6.09 -0.98
N TYR A 335 37.39 5.86 -1.11
CA TYR A 335 36.36 6.79 -0.69
C TYR A 335 35.75 6.33 0.62
N LEU A 336 35.42 7.29 1.49
CA LEU A 336 34.99 7.04 2.85
C LEU A 336 33.77 7.90 3.18
N LEU A 337 32.70 7.28 3.68
CA LEU A 337 31.59 8.00 4.30
C LEU A 337 31.96 8.29 5.75
N SER A 338 32.28 9.55 6.08
CA SER A 338 32.66 9.96 7.43
C SER A 338 31.48 10.59 8.16
N ARG A 339 31.29 10.20 9.43
CA ARG A 339 30.35 10.80 10.39
C ARG A 339 31.03 11.71 11.41
N ARG A 340 32.37 11.83 11.36
CA ARG A 340 33.14 12.57 12.36
C ARG A 340 32.86 14.07 12.25
N GLY A 341 32.10 14.59 13.22
CA GLY A 341 31.64 15.98 13.23
C GLY A 341 30.61 16.29 12.14
N THR A 342 30.07 15.27 11.47
CA THR A 342 29.14 15.38 10.33
C THR A 342 28.08 14.29 10.42
N PRO A 343 27.09 14.41 11.33
CA PRO A 343 26.12 13.35 11.64
C PRO A 343 25.30 12.84 10.46
N ARG A 344 25.08 13.64 9.42
CA ARG A 344 24.40 13.29 8.17
C ARG A 344 25.34 12.78 7.07
N GLY A 345 26.63 12.77 7.36
CA GLY A 345 27.67 12.17 6.54
C GLY A 345 28.28 13.11 5.52
N ARG A 346 29.58 12.95 5.29
CA ARG A 346 30.34 13.55 4.19
C ARG A 346 31.17 12.48 3.48
N ILE A 347 31.55 12.71 2.23
CA ILE A 347 32.41 11.79 1.46
C ILE A 347 33.83 12.35 1.40
N LEU A 348 34.78 11.55 1.88
CA LEU A 348 36.21 11.82 1.80
C LEU A 348 36.87 10.89 0.78
N ARG A 349 38.01 11.29 0.23
CA ARG A 349 38.84 10.47 -0.66
C ARG A 349 40.30 10.48 -0.21
N THR A 350 40.94 9.33 -0.19
CA THR A 350 42.36 9.19 0.15
C THR A 350 43.07 8.17 -0.74
N ALA A 351 44.40 8.21 -0.79
CA ALA A 351 45.18 7.21 -1.49
C ALA A 351 45.24 5.91 -0.66
N PRO A 352 45.23 4.72 -1.28
CA PRO A 352 45.07 3.46 -0.57
C PRO A 352 46.11 3.14 0.50
N ASN A 353 47.32 3.69 0.64
CA ASN A 353 48.29 4.43 -0.15
C ASN A 353 49.03 5.33 0.82
N ALA A 354 48.28 6.28 1.35
CA ALA A 354 48.75 7.34 2.22
C ALA A 354 49.37 6.84 3.53
N LEU A 355 50.32 7.62 4.05
CA LEU A 355 50.95 7.42 5.36
C LEU A 355 50.05 7.95 6.50
N SER A 356 49.22 8.96 6.22
CA SER A 356 48.21 9.48 7.15
C SER A 356 46.87 9.63 6.43
N PRO A 357 46.18 8.51 6.12
CA PRO A 357 45.09 8.48 5.15
C PRO A 357 43.94 9.43 5.46
N ILE A 358 43.56 9.57 6.73
CA ILE A 358 42.44 10.43 7.14
C ILE A 358 42.85 11.91 7.22
N ALA A 359 44.02 12.21 7.78
CA ALA A 359 44.52 13.59 7.86
C ALA A 359 44.83 14.20 6.48
N GLN A 360 45.16 13.36 5.50
CA GLN A 360 45.44 13.75 4.12
C GLN A 360 44.23 13.53 3.18
N ALA A 361 43.07 13.15 3.71
CA ALA A 361 41.90 12.90 2.89
C ALA A 361 41.33 14.20 2.33
N GLU A 362 41.00 14.19 1.05
CA GLU A 362 40.30 15.25 0.35
C GLU A 362 38.79 15.13 0.62
N GLU A 363 38.13 16.23 0.96
CA GLU A 363 36.66 16.26 1.06
C GLU A 363 36.06 16.41 -0.34
N ILE A 364 35.32 15.40 -0.79
CA ILE A 364 34.71 15.36 -2.12
C ILE A 364 33.27 15.87 -2.07
N ILE A 365 32.51 15.45 -1.07
CA ILE A 365 31.13 15.89 -0.85
C ILE A 365 30.99 16.31 0.61
N PRO A 366 30.69 17.59 0.90
CA PRO A 366 30.46 18.06 2.26
C PRO A 366 29.15 17.53 2.83
N GLU A 367 28.97 17.67 4.14
CA GLU A 367 27.69 17.35 4.78
C GLU A 367 26.55 18.23 4.26
N SER A 368 25.39 17.60 4.04
CA SER A 368 24.17 18.33 3.68
C SER A 368 23.38 18.74 4.92
N ARG A 369 22.84 19.97 4.91
CA ARG A 369 21.90 20.45 5.95
C ARG A 369 20.61 19.64 6.03
N ASP A 370 20.17 19.06 4.91
CA ASP A 370 18.82 18.51 4.76
C ASP A 370 18.77 17.01 4.45
N ASN A 371 19.88 16.44 3.94
CA ASN A 371 19.91 15.06 3.46
C ASN A 371 20.89 14.23 4.29
N ASN A 372 20.43 13.07 4.75
CA ASN A 372 21.30 12.07 5.37
C ASN A 372 21.82 11.13 4.28
N ILE A 373 23.14 11.04 4.11
CA ILE A 373 23.76 10.07 3.20
C ILE A 373 23.64 8.70 3.82
N LEU A 374 22.86 7.81 3.21
CA LEU A 374 22.67 6.44 3.67
C LEU A 374 23.82 5.54 3.21
N SER A 375 24.17 5.65 1.94
CA SER A 375 25.25 4.89 1.31
C SER A 375 25.70 5.59 0.03
N PHE A 376 26.82 5.12 -0.52
CA PHE A 376 27.29 5.58 -1.82
C PHE A 376 27.99 4.48 -2.61
N VAL A 377 28.10 4.64 -3.92
CA VAL A 377 28.98 3.80 -4.76
C VAL A 377 29.77 4.66 -5.74
N THR A 378 31.00 4.24 -6.02
CA THR A 378 31.84 4.89 -7.03
C THR A 378 31.51 4.40 -8.42
N SER A 379 31.52 5.30 -9.40
CA SER A 379 31.48 4.99 -10.82
C SER A 379 32.76 5.47 -11.52
N SER A 380 32.80 5.41 -12.84
CA SER A 380 34.01 5.68 -13.62
C SER A 380 34.31 7.18 -13.78
N SER A 381 33.27 8.03 -13.76
CA SER A 381 33.40 9.50 -13.79
C SER A 381 32.92 10.20 -12.51
N GLY A 382 32.20 9.50 -11.62
CA GLY A 382 31.54 10.14 -10.48
C GLY A 382 31.19 9.21 -9.32
N LEU A 383 30.24 9.66 -8.51
CA LEU A 383 29.72 8.98 -7.32
C LEU A 383 28.19 8.99 -7.34
N TYR A 384 27.58 7.87 -6.97
CA TYR A 384 26.15 7.81 -6.66
C TYR A 384 25.94 7.85 -5.16
N LEU A 385 25.07 8.75 -4.67
CA LEU A 385 24.71 8.84 -3.25
C LEU A 385 23.26 8.44 -3.06
N SER A 386 22.99 7.53 -2.12
CA SER A 386 21.65 7.29 -1.60
C SER A 386 21.40 8.24 -0.44
N LEU A 387 20.28 8.96 -0.50
CA LEU A 387 19.94 10.04 0.41
C LEU A 387 18.59 9.76 1.07
N MET A 388 18.50 9.94 2.38
CA MET A 388 17.23 9.98 3.11
C MET A 388 16.80 11.42 3.38
N ARG A 389 15.56 11.75 3.03
CA ARG A 389 14.93 13.04 3.35
C ARG A 389 13.44 12.87 3.61
N ASN A 390 12.96 13.34 4.76
CA ASN A 390 11.53 13.31 5.13
C ASN A 390 10.88 11.91 4.98
N GLY A 391 11.63 10.85 5.26
CA GLY A 391 11.11 9.49 5.25
C GLY A 391 11.02 8.81 3.89
N ALA A 392 11.47 9.46 2.82
CA ALA A 392 11.69 8.81 1.53
C ALA A 392 13.17 8.85 1.18
N THR A 393 13.60 7.85 0.43
CA THR A 393 14.96 7.83 -0.11
C THR A 393 14.95 8.28 -1.55
N SER A 394 16.01 8.97 -1.93
CA SER A 394 16.30 9.36 -3.32
C SER A 394 17.77 9.06 -3.59
N PHE A 395 18.20 9.26 -4.83
CA PHE A 395 19.62 9.23 -5.14
C PHE A 395 20.02 10.35 -6.07
N ILE A 396 21.31 10.68 -6.03
CA ILE A 396 21.93 11.63 -6.94
C ILE A 396 23.20 11.05 -7.54
N PHE A 397 23.51 11.49 -8.76
CA PHE A 397 24.81 11.29 -9.39
C PHE A 397 25.63 12.57 -9.27
N CYS A 398 26.84 12.48 -8.71
CA CYS A 398 27.80 13.56 -8.61
C CYS A 398 28.93 13.31 -9.60
N ASP A 399 28.95 14.07 -10.70
CA ASP A 399 30.01 14.02 -11.71
C ASP A 399 31.26 14.74 -11.18
N ARG A 400 32.38 14.03 -11.08
CA ARG A 400 33.61 14.56 -10.48
C ARG A 400 34.36 15.51 -11.41
N MET A 401 33.99 15.57 -12.69
CA MET A 401 34.55 16.51 -13.67
C MET A 401 33.86 17.88 -13.62
N GLU A 402 32.73 17.98 -12.94
CA GLU A 402 32.00 19.24 -12.83
C GLU A 402 32.56 20.13 -11.73
N LYS A 403 32.53 21.45 -11.96
CA LYS A 403 33.00 22.44 -10.98
C LYS A 403 32.13 22.48 -9.72
N GLU A 404 30.84 22.13 -9.84
CA GLU A 404 29.89 22.10 -8.72
C GLU A 404 28.95 20.87 -8.82
N PRO A 405 29.43 19.65 -8.50
CA PRO A 405 28.72 18.39 -8.74
C PRO A 405 27.34 18.27 -8.09
N LEU A 406 27.09 19.00 -7.01
CA LEU A 406 25.79 19.03 -6.33
C LEU A 406 24.74 19.88 -7.07
N LYS A 407 25.15 20.82 -7.94
CA LYS A 407 24.20 21.67 -8.70
C LYS A 407 23.67 20.99 -9.96
N SER A 408 24.34 19.95 -10.45
CA SER A 408 23.95 19.14 -11.61
C SER A 408 23.32 17.80 -11.27
N ALA A 409 23.24 17.48 -9.97
CA ALA A 409 22.58 16.30 -9.46
C ALA A 409 21.12 16.22 -9.95
N VAL A 410 20.78 15.15 -10.67
CA VAL A 410 19.40 14.87 -11.10
C VAL A 410 18.75 13.90 -10.13
N ALA A 411 17.65 14.31 -9.52
CA ALA A 411 16.75 13.40 -8.83
C ALA A 411 15.84 12.73 -9.86
N LEU A 412 15.93 11.41 -9.99
CA LEU A 412 15.01 10.66 -10.84
C LEU A 412 13.60 10.62 -10.24
N PRO A 413 12.54 10.56 -11.08
CA PRO A 413 11.17 10.39 -10.59
C PRO A 413 10.99 8.99 -10.00
N ILE A 414 11.17 8.89 -8.68
CA ILE A 414 10.77 7.73 -7.86
C ILE A 414 9.41 8.09 -7.27
N GLU A 415 8.48 7.12 -7.18
CA GLU A 415 7.20 7.36 -6.51
C GLU A 415 7.45 7.75 -5.04
N ASP A 416 6.99 8.96 -4.66
CA ASP A 416 7.17 9.49 -3.30
C ASP A 416 5.91 9.20 -2.45
N PRO A 417 6.05 8.62 -1.24
CA PRO A 417 7.27 8.11 -0.61
C PRO A 417 7.65 6.70 -1.06
N GLY A 418 8.91 6.52 -1.44
CA GLY A 418 9.49 5.24 -1.86
C GLY A 418 10.88 4.99 -1.30
N THR A 419 11.31 3.74 -1.40
CA THR A 419 12.65 3.25 -1.08
C THR A 419 13.45 3.07 -2.36
N VAL A 420 14.71 3.53 -2.37
CA VAL A 420 15.70 3.34 -3.42
C VAL A 420 17.02 2.93 -2.78
N GLY A 421 17.60 1.85 -3.25
CA GLY A 421 18.77 1.23 -2.64
C GLY A 421 19.44 0.20 -3.53
N GLU A 422 20.35 -0.57 -2.93
CA GLU A 422 21.12 -1.63 -3.60
C GLU A 422 21.78 -1.17 -4.91
N PHE A 423 22.70 -0.21 -4.80
CA PHE A 423 23.36 0.36 -5.97
C PHE A 423 24.46 -0.56 -6.49
N LEU A 424 24.37 -0.88 -7.78
CA LEU A 424 25.31 -1.72 -8.49
C LEU A 424 25.76 -1.01 -9.76
N VAL A 425 26.97 -0.45 -9.74
CA VAL A 425 27.57 0.08 -10.96
C VAL A 425 28.06 -1.12 -11.79
N SER A 426 27.46 -1.34 -12.95
CA SER A 426 27.75 -2.48 -13.84
C SER A 426 29.00 -2.24 -14.68
N ARG A 427 29.03 -1.14 -15.44
CA ARG A 427 30.14 -0.71 -16.30
C ARG A 427 30.12 0.81 -16.46
N GLY A 428 31.29 1.44 -16.52
CA GLY A 428 31.35 2.88 -16.75
C GLY A 428 30.63 3.62 -15.62
N ASP A 429 29.59 4.36 -16.01
CA ASP A 429 28.68 5.06 -15.10
C ASP A 429 27.27 4.45 -15.05
N GLU A 430 27.04 3.30 -15.70
CA GLU A 430 25.76 2.60 -15.68
C GLU A 430 25.47 2.06 -14.27
N LEU A 431 24.36 2.50 -13.68
CA LEU A 431 23.87 2.10 -12.37
C LEU A 431 22.64 1.21 -12.53
N LEU A 432 22.69 0.00 -11.97
CA LEU A 432 21.50 -0.74 -11.58
C LEU A 432 21.15 -0.36 -10.14
N TYR A 433 19.88 -0.07 -9.90
CA TYR A 433 19.37 0.21 -8.55
C TYR A 433 17.99 -0.42 -8.35
N ARG A 434 17.69 -0.75 -7.10
CA ARG A 434 16.39 -1.32 -6.71
C ARG A 434 15.50 -0.23 -6.13
N THR A 435 14.23 -0.23 -6.51
CA THR A 435 13.18 0.62 -5.94
C THR A 435 12.05 -0.23 -5.37
N GLU A 436 11.34 0.30 -4.38
CA GLU A 436 10.15 -0.30 -3.76
C GLU A 436 9.29 0.80 -3.11
N SER A 437 7.99 0.57 -2.95
CA SER A 437 7.11 1.47 -2.19
C SER A 437 6.12 0.66 -1.33
N PHE A 438 5.22 1.32 -0.61
CA PHE A 438 4.11 0.60 0.06
C PHE A 438 3.10 -0.01 -0.94
N THR A 439 3.07 0.49 -2.18
CA THR A 439 2.07 0.15 -3.19
C THR A 439 2.65 -0.62 -4.38
N ASP A 440 3.97 -0.55 -4.57
CA ASP A 440 4.67 -1.15 -5.71
C ASP A 440 5.71 -2.13 -5.20
N PRO A 441 5.72 -3.35 -5.75
CA PRO A 441 6.72 -4.34 -5.38
C PRO A 441 8.11 -3.90 -5.85
N SER A 442 9.12 -4.59 -5.35
CA SER A 442 10.50 -4.31 -5.70
C SER A 442 10.78 -4.43 -7.20
N ALA A 443 11.52 -3.49 -7.76
CA ALA A 443 11.88 -3.48 -9.17
C ALA A 443 13.30 -2.93 -9.37
N TRP A 444 14.05 -3.54 -10.29
CA TRP A 444 15.37 -3.06 -10.68
C TRP A 444 15.31 -2.19 -11.93
N PHE A 445 15.99 -1.05 -11.86
CA PHE A 445 16.09 -0.07 -12.93
C PHE A 445 17.53 0.15 -13.35
N LEU A 446 17.74 0.43 -14.63
CA LEU A 446 19.02 0.82 -15.21
C LEU A 446 19.03 2.33 -15.46
N TYR A 447 20.04 3.01 -14.95
CA TYR A 447 20.31 4.42 -15.18
C TYR A 447 21.70 4.61 -15.78
N ASP A 448 21.82 5.49 -16.78
CA ASP A 448 23.09 5.86 -17.39
C ASP A 448 23.13 7.39 -17.62
N PRO A 449 23.90 8.13 -16.82
CA PRO A 449 23.96 9.58 -16.88
C PRO A 449 24.60 10.10 -18.17
N LEU A 450 25.30 9.24 -18.93
CA LEU A 450 25.88 9.62 -20.23
C LEU A 450 24.89 9.45 -21.39
N LYS A 451 23.84 8.63 -21.22
CA LYS A 451 22.77 8.47 -22.21
C LYS A 451 21.65 9.49 -22.03
N ASP A 452 21.10 9.57 -20.82
CA ASP A 452 20.05 10.52 -20.46
C ASP A 452 20.07 10.74 -18.94
N ARG A 453 20.45 11.95 -18.53
CA ARG A 453 20.55 12.29 -17.10
C ARG A 453 19.21 12.29 -16.37
N THR A 454 18.09 12.31 -17.09
CA THR A 454 16.73 12.51 -16.54
C THR A 454 15.88 11.24 -16.47
N LYS A 455 16.35 10.13 -17.04
CA LYS A 455 15.53 8.94 -17.24
C LYS A 455 16.26 7.66 -16.88
N ALA A 456 15.56 6.78 -16.14
CA ALA A 456 15.93 5.38 -15.98
C ALA A 456 15.01 4.47 -16.80
N PHE A 457 15.46 3.25 -17.02
CA PHE A 457 14.77 2.22 -17.77
C PHE A 457 14.48 1.02 -16.88
N GLY A 458 13.23 0.52 -16.90
CA GLY A 458 12.88 -0.70 -16.18
C GLY A 458 13.63 -1.90 -16.76
N THR A 459 13.94 -2.86 -15.90
CA THR A 459 14.58 -4.13 -16.28
C THR A 459 13.61 -5.29 -16.03
N PRO A 460 13.86 -6.50 -16.59
CA PRO A 460 12.97 -7.62 -16.38
C PRO A 460 13.07 -8.18 -14.94
N LEU A 461 14.05 -7.75 -14.15
CA LEU A 461 14.19 -8.06 -12.73
C LEU A 461 13.19 -7.22 -11.92
N THR A 462 11.91 -7.50 -12.10
CA THR A 462 10.79 -6.86 -11.40
C THR A 462 10.02 -7.92 -10.65
N ASP A 463 9.74 -7.67 -9.38
CA ASP A 463 8.99 -8.60 -8.55
C ASP A 463 7.53 -8.63 -8.99
N LEU A 464 6.93 -9.82 -9.02
CA LEU A 464 5.55 -9.98 -9.45
C LEU A 464 4.57 -9.57 -8.33
N ALA A 465 3.75 -8.55 -8.60
CA ALA A 465 2.70 -8.11 -7.69
C ALA A 465 1.60 -9.17 -7.54
N GLN A 466 1.45 -9.74 -6.34
CA GLN A 466 0.40 -10.72 -6.04
C GLN A 466 -0.98 -10.09 -5.83
N VAL A 467 -0.99 -8.79 -5.54
CA VAL A 467 -2.16 -8.01 -5.18
C VAL A 467 -2.01 -6.58 -5.72
N ASP A 468 -3.14 -5.96 -6.05
CA ASP A 468 -3.19 -4.60 -6.59
C ASP A 468 -3.37 -3.57 -5.48
N PHE A 469 -2.45 -2.62 -5.33
CA PHE A 469 -2.51 -1.52 -4.36
C PHE A 469 -2.84 -0.17 -5.00
N ARG A 470 -3.31 -0.10 -6.26
CA ARG A 470 -3.66 1.17 -6.92
C ARG A 470 -4.76 1.95 -6.18
N ASP A 471 -5.54 1.29 -5.34
CA ASP A 471 -6.55 1.88 -4.46
C ASP A 471 -5.99 2.39 -3.12
N ALA A 472 -4.68 2.29 -2.88
CA ALA A 472 -4.01 2.76 -1.69
C ALA A 472 -3.18 4.04 -1.96
N GLN A 473 -3.01 4.86 -0.93
CA GLN A 473 -2.17 6.05 -0.94
C GLN A 473 -1.42 6.16 0.38
N THR A 474 -0.30 6.90 0.34
CA THR A 474 0.51 7.16 1.52
C THR A 474 0.43 8.64 1.90
N ASP A 475 0.07 8.90 3.14
CA ASP A 475 0.09 10.25 3.73
C ASP A 475 1.38 10.42 4.53
N ARG A 476 2.06 11.57 4.36
CA ARG A 476 3.24 11.96 5.15
C ARG A 476 2.81 12.97 6.22
N ILE A 477 2.86 12.55 7.47
CA ILE A 477 2.36 13.32 8.62
C ILE A 477 3.55 13.76 9.47
N ARG A 478 3.57 15.03 9.90
CA ARG A 478 4.62 15.57 10.79
C ARG A 478 4.08 15.76 12.20
N ALA A 479 4.67 15.05 13.16
CA ALA A 479 4.45 15.23 14.59
C ALA A 479 5.50 16.17 15.20
N THR A 480 5.19 16.72 16.37
CA THR A 480 6.14 17.50 17.18
C THR A 480 6.24 16.84 18.55
N SER A 481 7.43 16.35 18.87
CA SER A 481 7.73 15.72 20.16
C SER A 481 7.71 16.75 21.30
N ALA A 482 7.77 16.26 22.55
CA ALA A 482 7.67 17.10 23.75
C ALA A 482 8.77 18.18 23.80
N ASP A 483 9.96 17.88 23.30
CA ASP A 483 11.11 18.79 23.23
C ASP A 483 11.17 19.67 21.97
N GLY A 484 10.11 19.66 21.14
CA GLY A 484 10.03 20.42 19.90
C GLY A 484 10.60 19.69 18.66
N THR A 485 11.19 18.51 18.83
CA THR A 485 11.72 17.69 17.73
C THR A 485 10.62 17.32 16.73
N ARG A 486 10.89 17.43 15.42
CA ARG A 486 9.94 17.04 14.37
C ARG A 486 10.14 15.57 14.00
N VAL A 487 9.06 14.80 14.07
CA VAL A 487 9.06 13.35 13.79
C VAL A 487 8.10 13.08 12.63
N THR A 488 8.47 12.17 11.72
CA THR A 488 7.65 11.83 10.55
C THR A 488 6.92 10.52 10.78
N VAL A 489 5.64 10.48 10.38
CA VAL A 489 4.83 9.27 10.25
C VAL A 489 4.47 9.11 8.79
N LEU A 490 4.73 7.93 8.23
CA LEU A 490 4.17 7.52 6.95
C LEU A 490 2.97 6.62 7.19
N LEU A 491 1.81 6.98 6.64
CA LEU A 491 0.55 6.25 6.81
C LEU A 491 0.05 5.78 5.45
N VAL A 492 0.06 4.47 5.19
CA VAL A 492 -0.60 3.87 4.02
C VAL A 492 -2.04 3.52 4.35
N ARG A 493 -2.98 3.99 3.53
CA ARG A 493 -4.43 3.79 3.67
C ARG A 493 -5.10 3.74 2.31
N ARG A 494 -6.39 3.37 2.25
CA ARG A 494 -7.14 3.48 0.99
C ARG A 494 -7.35 4.94 0.55
N LYS A 495 -7.32 5.15 -0.77
CA LYS A 495 -7.71 6.39 -1.44
C LYS A 495 -9.17 6.72 -1.14
N GLY A 496 -9.45 7.99 -0.88
CA GLY A 496 -10.81 8.46 -0.57
C GLY A 496 -11.39 7.95 0.76
N ALA A 497 -10.56 7.43 1.68
CA ALA A 497 -10.95 7.20 3.06
C ALA A 497 -11.36 8.54 3.73
N VAL A 498 -12.42 8.50 4.52
CA VAL A 498 -12.91 9.67 5.26
C VAL A 498 -12.03 9.86 6.50
N LEU A 499 -11.61 11.11 6.74
CA LEU A 499 -10.81 11.47 7.91
C LEU A 499 -11.72 12.03 9.01
N ASP A 500 -12.54 11.17 9.61
CA ASP A 500 -13.49 11.49 10.69
C ASP A 500 -13.15 10.78 12.02
N GLY A 501 -11.95 10.20 12.11
CA GLY A 501 -11.47 9.43 13.25
C GLY A 501 -11.84 7.95 13.21
N SER A 502 -12.51 7.46 12.16
CA SER A 502 -12.97 6.06 12.09
C SER A 502 -11.92 5.07 11.55
N ILE A 503 -10.72 5.51 11.14
CA ILE A 503 -9.75 4.62 10.49
C ILE A 503 -9.02 3.80 11.56
N PRO A 504 -9.10 2.46 11.52
CA PRO A 504 -8.30 1.59 12.38
C PRO A 504 -6.85 1.56 11.92
N ILE A 505 -5.91 1.82 12.83
CA ILE A 505 -4.50 1.97 12.49
C ILE A 505 -3.66 0.94 13.23
N VAL A 506 -2.80 0.24 12.48
CA VAL A 506 -1.65 -0.49 13.02
C VAL A 506 -0.42 0.39 12.90
N LEU A 507 0.14 0.84 14.04
CA LEU A 507 1.33 1.66 14.12
C LEU A 507 2.55 0.77 14.38
N SER A 508 3.41 0.61 13.38
CA SER A 508 4.68 -0.09 13.48
C SER A 508 5.77 0.83 14.04
N VAL A 509 6.57 0.30 14.98
CA VAL A 509 7.67 1.02 15.64
C VAL A 509 8.94 0.16 15.74
N GLN A 510 10.10 0.78 15.52
CA GLN A 510 11.42 0.17 15.72
C GLN A 510 12.34 1.01 16.62
N GLY A 511 12.69 2.23 16.20
CA GLY A 511 13.39 3.23 17.02
C GLY A 511 14.70 2.77 17.70
N SER A 512 15.44 1.84 17.08
CA SER A 512 16.62 1.21 17.69
C SER A 512 17.69 0.82 16.66
N GLU A 513 18.95 0.71 17.09
CA GLU A 513 20.14 0.29 16.33
C GLU A 513 20.46 1.14 15.08
N GLY A 514 19.79 2.28 14.88
CA GLY A 514 19.88 3.04 13.63
C GLY A 514 19.13 2.39 12.46
N THR A 515 18.22 1.47 12.75
CA THR A 515 17.37 0.82 11.73
C THR A 515 16.52 1.88 11.01
N LEU A 516 16.39 1.76 9.70
CA LEU A 516 15.58 2.67 8.88
C LEU A 516 14.17 2.12 8.71
N ASN A 517 13.15 2.93 8.98
CA ASN A 517 11.77 2.61 8.63
C ASN A 517 11.45 3.17 7.24
N THR A 518 11.78 2.45 6.17
CA THR A 518 11.51 2.88 4.80
C THR A 518 10.23 2.23 4.23
N PRO A 519 9.58 2.84 3.22
CA PRO A 519 8.45 2.21 2.54
C PRO A 519 8.83 0.87 1.90
N THR A 520 8.26 -0.23 2.40
CA THR A 520 8.46 -1.59 1.87
C THR A 520 7.15 -2.20 1.42
N PHE A 521 7.17 -3.03 0.38
CA PHE A 521 5.98 -3.69 -0.11
C PHE A 521 5.66 -4.93 0.73
N ASP A 522 4.40 -5.10 1.12
CA ASP A 522 3.92 -6.31 1.77
C ASP A 522 2.48 -6.59 1.31
N ALA A 523 2.34 -7.63 0.48
CA ALA A 523 1.05 -8.05 -0.07
C ALA A 523 0.00 -8.32 1.02
N LYS A 524 0.42 -8.79 2.21
CA LYS A 524 -0.49 -9.16 3.30
C LYS A 524 -1.24 -7.95 3.85
N ARG A 525 -0.65 -6.76 3.79
CA ARG A 525 -1.30 -5.50 4.24
C ARG A 525 -2.56 -5.18 3.43
N LYS A 526 -2.67 -5.69 2.20
CA LYS A 526 -3.83 -5.43 1.34
C LYS A 526 -5.13 -5.87 2.00
N LEU A 527 -5.12 -7.00 2.71
CA LEU A 527 -6.30 -7.52 3.41
C LEU A 527 -6.82 -6.50 4.44
N TRP A 528 -5.92 -5.95 5.26
CA TRP A 528 -6.27 -4.94 6.27
C TRP A 528 -6.78 -3.65 5.62
N LEU A 529 -6.10 -3.15 4.57
CA LEU A 529 -6.53 -1.96 3.84
C LEU A 529 -7.91 -2.14 3.20
N ASP A 530 -8.18 -3.32 2.63
CA ASP A 530 -9.46 -3.62 1.99
C ASP A 530 -10.65 -3.54 2.95
N GLN A 531 -10.39 -3.86 4.22
CA GLN A 531 -11.37 -3.80 5.31
C GLN A 531 -11.43 -2.42 5.99
N GLY A 532 -10.78 -1.40 5.41
CA GLY A 532 -10.82 -0.01 5.88
C GLY A 532 -9.74 0.35 6.90
N GLY A 533 -8.82 -0.56 7.20
CA GLY A 533 -7.66 -0.30 8.04
C GLY A 533 -6.57 0.52 7.35
N ALA A 534 -5.59 0.97 8.13
CA ALA A 534 -4.37 1.61 7.67
C ALA A 534 -3.14 1.14 8.45
N TYR A 535 -1.96 1.28 7.86
CA TYR A 535 -0.66 1.01 8.49
C TYR A 535 0.15 2.29 8.59
N ALA A 536 0.71 2.55 9.76
CA ALA A 536 1.58 3.68 10.04
C ALA A 536 2.98 3.23 10.43
N PHE A 537 3.99 3.98 10.01
CA PHE A 537 5.39 3.79 10.37
C PHE A 537 5.92 5.08 10.99
N ALA A 538 6.37 5.02 12.24
CA ALA A 538 6.91 6.18 12.94
C ALA A 538 8.45 6.19 12.94
N MET A 539 9.02 7.23 12.36
CA MET A 539 10.47 7.44 12.23
C MET A 539 11.01 8.16 13.47
N ILE A 540 10.88 7.51 14.63
CA ILE A 540 11.27 8.05 15.95
C ILE A 540 12.80 8.01 16.17
N ARG A 541 13.30 8.77 17.14
CA ARG A 541 14.72 8.72 17.54
C ARG A 541 15.15 7.32 17.95
N GLY A 542 16.44 7.02 17.75
CA GLY A 542 17.03 5.68 17.85
C GLY A 542 17.08 4.94 16.50
N GLY A 543 16.24 5.35 15.55
CA GLY A 543 16.36 4.98 14.13
C GLY A 543 17.50 5.71 13.41
N GLY A 544 17.69 5.38 12.13
CA GLY A 544 18.78 5.92 11.30
C GLY A 544 18.39 7.07 10.36
N GLU A 545 17.14 7.50 10.37
CA GLU A 545 16.55 8.31 9.30
C GLU A 545 17.23 9.68 9.15
N MET A 546 17.62 10.32 10.25
CA MET A 546 18.29 11.62 10.26
C MET A 546 19.80 11.56 10.58
N GLY A 547 20.42 10.37 10.48
CA GLY A 547 21.86 10.16 10.67
C GLY A 547 22.26 9.72 12.08
N SER A 548 23.56 9.78 12.38
CA SER A 548 24.12 9.19 13.61
C SER A 548 23.67 9.89 14.90
N GLU A 549 23.38 11.19 14.85
CA GLU A 549 22.80 11.92 15.99
C GLU A 549 21.37 11.46 16.30
N TRP A 550 20.58 11.14 15.28
CA TRP A 550 19.21 10.64 15.46
C TRP A 550 19.19 9.28 16.15
N ARG A 551 20.10 8.39 15.72
CA ARG A 551 20.35 7.10 16.40
C ARG A 551 20.79 7.34 17.84
N SER A 552 21.80 8.18 18.04
CA SER A 552 22.40 8.41 19.37
C SER A 552 21.40 9.04 20.34
N ALA A 553 20.51 9.91 19.87
CA ALA A 553 19.49 10.56 20.68
C ALA A 553 18.40 9.60 21.20
N GLY A 554 18.29 8.39 20.64
CA GLY A 554 17.38 7.34 21.11
C GLY A 554 18.07 6.15 21.82
N ARG A 555 19.38 6.23 22.05
CA ARG A 555 20.16 5.21 22.77
C ARG A 555 20.18 5.46 24.28
N GLY A 556 20.40 4.39 25.04
CA GLY A 556 20.39 4.42 26.51
C GLY A 556 19.01 4.74 27.09
N LEU A 557 18.89 4.71 28.42
CA LEU A 557 17.60 4.94 29.10
C LEU A 557 16.95 6.27 28.70
N GLU A 558 17.66 7.39 28.87
CA GLU A 558 17.10 8.72 28.59
C GLU A 558 16.69 8.86 27.11
N GLY A 559 17.50 8.31 26.20
CA GLY A 559 17.16 8.30 24.78
C GLY A 559 15.92 7.47 24.47
N LYS A 560 15.76 6.31 25.13
CA LYS A 560 14.55 5.48 24.96
C LYS A 560 13.29 6.16 25.48
N LEU A 561 13.39 6.97 26.53
CA LEU A 561 12.28 7.81 26.98
C LEU A 561 11.95 8.91 25.96
N LYS A 562 12.95 9.51 25.31
CA LYS A 562 12.73 10.44 24.19
C LYS A 562 12.08 9.76 22.98
N SER A 563 12.48 8.53 22.65
CA SER A 563 11.83 7.70 21.63
C SER A 563 10.36 7.42 21.97
N LEU A 564 10.03 7.22 23.25
CA LEU A 564 8.66 7.07 23.72
C LEU A 564 7.84 8.37 23.61
N GLU A 565 8.45 9.52 23.91
CA GLU A 565 7.83 10.84 23.69
C GLU A 565 7.54 11.09 22.19
N ASP A 566 8.48 10.74 21.31
CA ASP A 566 8.30 10.82 19.86
C ASP A 566 7.12 9.97 19.40
N LEU A 567 7.05 8.72 19.88
CA LEU A 567 5.96 7.80 19.57
C LEU A 567 4.60 8.35 20.06
N THR A 568 4.57 8.92 21.27
CA THR A 568 3.38 9.53 21.85
C THR A 568 2.92 10.74 21.02
N ALA A 569 3.85 11.55 20.52
CA ALA A 569 3.53 12.65 19.61
C ALA A 569 2.97 12.16 18.27
N CYS A 570 3.51 11.07 17.72
CA CYS A 570 3.01 10.42 16.50
C CYS A 570 1.56 9.94 16.67
N VAL A 571 1.23 9.29 17.79
CA VAL A 571 -0.14 8.85 18.06
C VAL A 571 -1.09 10.05 18.21
N ASN A 572 -0.68 11.05 18.99
CA ASN A 572 -1.51 12.24 19.22
C ASN A 572 -1.81 13.01 17.93
N ILE A 573 -0.87 13.13 16.99
CA ILE A 573 -1.16 13.82 15.72
C ILE A 573 -2.14 13.04 14.84
N LEU A 574 -2.08 11.71 14.84
CA LEU A 574 -3.05 10.86 14.13
C LEU A 574 -4.47 11.06 14.67
N ILE A 575 -4.62 11.10 16.00
CA ILE A 575 -5.91 11.33 16.65
C ILE A 575 -6.41 12.76 16.39
N ARG A 576 -5.57 13.78 16.63
CA ARG A 576 -5.96 15.20 16.46
C ARG A 576 -6.31 15.57 15.02
N SER A 577 -5.73 14.86 14.04
CA SER A 577 -6.00 15.09 12.61
C SER A 577 -7.18 14.25 12.10
N ASN A 578 -7.96 13.64 13.00
CA ASN A 578 -9.12 12.79 12.68
C ASN A 578 -8.79 11.62 11.75
N TYR A 579 -7.57 11.07 11.81
CA TYR A 579 -7.32 9.78 11.16
C TYR A 579 -7.99 8.66 11.96
N THR A 580 -7.77 8.63 13.27
CA THR A 580 -8.15 7.51 14.14
C THR A 580 -8.56 8.00 15.53
N GLN A 581 -8.89 7.06 16.41
CA GLN A 581 -9.14 7.26 17.84
C GLN A 581 -8.40 6.19 18.65
N SER A 582 -8.15 6.42 19.94
CA SER A 582 -7.39 5.48 20.78
C SER A 582 -7.94 4.05 20.76
N HIS A 583 -9.27 3.89 20.71
CA HIS A 583 -9.93 2.58 20.67
C HIS A 583 -9.83 1.86 19.31
N LEU A 584 -9.20 2.50 18.31
CA LEU A 584 -8.96 1.99 16.96
C LEU A 584 -7.46 1.90 16.63
N LEU A 585 -6.60 1.99 17.65
CA LEU A 585 -5.14 1.97 17.50
C LEU A 585 -4.53 0.70 18.06
N CYS A 586 -3.80 -0.03 17.20
CA CYS A 586 -2.90 -1.11 17.59
C CYS A 586 -1.45 -0.66 17.39
N ILE A 587 -0.59 -0.93 18.37
CA ILE A 587 0.87 -0.75 18.21
C ILE A 587 1.56 -2.10 17.97
N ALA A 588 2.43 -2.14 16.97
CA ALA A 588 3.17 -3.35 16.61
C ALA A 588 4.68 -3.11 16.69
N GLY A 589 5.39 -4.00 17.39
CA GLY A 589 6.85 -3.95 17.51
C GLY A 589 7.44 -5.34 17.44
N GLU A 590 8.61 -5.45 16.80
CA GLU A 590 9.43 -6.65 16.75
C GLU A 590 10.81 -6.34 17.32
N ASP A 591 11.49 -7.31 17.93
CA ASP A 591 12.85 -7.12 18.46
C ASP A 591 12.87 -5.96 19.49
N TYR A 592 13.84 -5.04 19.43
CA TYR A 592 13.88 -3.84 20.28
C TYR A 592 12.68 -2.91 20.06
N GLY A 593 12.03 -2.94 18.89
CA GLY A 593 10.77 -2.26 18.66
C GLY A 593 9.65 -2.79 19.56
N ALA A 594 9.65 -4.10 19.87
CA ALA A 594 8.70 -4.69 20.80
C ALA A 594 8.89 -4.15 22.22
N ALA A 595 10.12 -3.86 22.64
CA ALA A 595 10.40 -3.25 23.94
C ALA A 595 9.82 -1.82 24.04
N LEU A 596 10.00 -1.01 23.00
CA LEU A 596 9.41 0.34 22.95
C LEU A 596 7.88 0.29 22.90
N ALA A 597 7.30 -0.61 22.09
CA ALA A 597 5.86 -0.80 22.04
C ALA A 597 5.30 -1.27 23.40
N ALA A 598 5.99 -2.19 24.06
CA ALA A 598 5.65 -2.66 25.41
C ALA A 598 5.67 -1.53 26.44
N LEU A 599 6.71 -0.70 26.42
CA LEU A 599 6.82 0.46 27.31
C LEU A 599 5.69 1.46 27.04
N ALA A 600 5.35 1.69 25.77
CA ALA A 600 4.28 2.60 25.38
C ALA A 600 2.90 2.17 25.87
N ILE A 601 2.52 0.90 25.69
CA ILE A 601 1.23 0.41 26.19
C ILE A 601 1.16 0.33 27.72
N SER A 602 2.31 0.23 28.39
CA SER A 602 2.35 0.13 29.84
C SER A 602 2.30 1.52 30.50
N ARG A 603 2.92 2.54 29.90
CA ARG A 603 2.93 3.93 30.42
C ARG A 603 1.81 4.82 29.90
N HIS A 604 1.32 4.53 28.69
CA HIS A 604 0.24 5.28 28.05
C HIS A 604 -0.87 4.33 27.56
N PRO A 605 -1.42 3.46 28.43
CA PRO A 605 -2.42 2.46 28.07
C PRO A 605 -3.68 3.06 27.42
N GLN A 606 -4.04 4.29 27.77
CA GLN A 606 -5.20 5.01 27.23
C GLN A 606 -5.06 5.43 25.75
N LEU A 607 -3.87 5.35 25.17
CA LEU A 607 -3.63 5.70 23.77
C LEU A 607 -3.85 4.54 22.79
N PHE A 608 -3.93 3.31 23.31
CA PHE A 608 -3.94 2.10 22.49
C PHE A 608 -5.09 1.18 22.87
N GLN A 609 -5.67 0.55 21.87
CA GLN A 609 -6.67 -0.50 22.04
C GLN A 609 -6.00 -1.87 22.22
N SER A 610 -4.94 -2.11 21.45
CA SER A 610 -4.20 -3.38 21.44
C SER A 610 -2.73 -3.23 21.06
N ALA A 611 -1.96 -4.31 21.24
CA ALA A 611 -0.57 -4.42 20.80
C ALA A 611 -0.21 -5.82 20.28
N ILE A 612 0.72 -5.86 19.33
CA ILE A 612 1.35 -7.09 18.84
C ILE A 612 2.85 -6.97 19.05
N LEU A 613 3.42 -7.88 19.83
CA LEU A 613 4.82 -7.82 20.26
C LEU A 613 5.51 -9.12 19.88
N LYS A 614 6.59 -9.02 19.09
CA LYS A 614 7.28 -10.19 18.54
C LYS A 614 8.76 -10.22 18.92
N ASN A 615 9.25 -11.36 19.39
CA ASN A 615 10.68 -11.68 19.57
C ASN A 615 11.51 -10.55 20.21
N GLY A 616 11.05 -9.92 21.29
CA GLY A 616 11.73 -8.76 21.87
C GLY A 616 11.80 -8.76 23.38
N PRO A 617 12.67 -7.92 23.97
CA PRO A 617 12.86 -7.91 25.41
C PRO A 617 11.72 -7.15 26.11
N ALA A 618 11.25 -7.75 27.19
CA ALA A 618 10.29 -7.15 28.11
C ALA A 618 10.78 -7.18 29.56
N ALA A 619 11.93 -7.82 29.84
CA ALA A 619 12.41 -8.14 31.19
C ALA A 619 13.72 -7.48 31.58
N PHE A 620 13.76 -6.15 31.58
CA PHE A 620 14.98 -5.39 31.83
C PHE A 620 15.53 -5.60 33.24
N ALA A 621 14.68 -5.66 34.27
CA ALA A 621 15.08 -5.86 35.67
C ALA A 621 15.75 -7.22 35.98
N SER A 622 15.71 -8.16 35.05
CA SER A 622 16.43 -9.44 35.17
C SER A 622 17.32 -9.71 33.97
N ALA A 623 17.58 -8.71 33.13
CA ALA A 623 18.36 -8.86 31.91
C ALA A 623 19.81 -9.32 32.17
N ASP A 624 20.37 -9.02 33.35
CA ASP A 624 21.71 -9.50 33.72
C ASP A 624 21.77 -11.02 33.96
N GLN A 625 20.64 -11.65 34.27
CA GLN A 625 20.50 -13.08 34.48
C GLN A 625 20.03 -13.82 33.22
N LEU A 626 19.65 -13.08 32.18
CA LEU A 626 19.14 -13.60 30.92
C LEU A 626 20.19 -13.47 29.82
N GLN A 627 20.11 -14.35 28.82
CA GLN A 627 20.98 -14.25 27.65
C GLN A 627 20.67 -12.95 26.89
N ARG A 628 21.65 -12.04 26.84
CA ARG A 628 21.58 -10.77 26.10
C ARG A 628 22.26 -10.92 24.73
N PRO A 629 21.66 -10.38 23.65
CA PRO A 629 22.35 -10.28 22.38
C PRO A 629 23.56 -9.35 22.50
N GLU A 630 24.59 -9.55 21.68
CA GLU A 630 25.82 -8.75 21.76
C GLU A 630 25.60 -7.24 21.54
N SER A 631 24.54 -6.86 20.81
CA SER A 631 24.19 -5.46 20.56
C SER A 631 23.42 -4.79 21.70
N TRP A 632 23.10 -5.51 22.79
CA TRP A 632 22.35 -4.95 23.92
C TRP A 632 23.02 -3.72 24.51
N ASP A 633 24.33 -3.85 24.81
CA ASP A 633 25.09 -2.79 25.46
C ASP A 633 25.29 -1.59 24.51
N ASP A 634 25.29 -1.81 23.19
CA ASP A 634 25.30 -0.71 22.22
C ASP A 634 24.00 0.09 22.34
N GLU A 635 22.87 -0.60 22.40
CA GLU A 635 21.56 0.06 22.33
C GLU A 635 21.14 0.70 23.66
N TYR A 636 21.28 -0.03 24.77
CA TYR A 636 20.81 0.40 26.09
C TYR A 636 21.91 0.82 27.05
N GLY A 637 23.18 0.48 26.76
CA GLY A 637 24.28 0.67 27.71
C GLY A 637 24.19 -0.25 28.93
N VAL A 638 24.99 0.06 29.95
CA VAL A 638 24.86 -0.56 31.28
C VAL A 638 23.63 0.05 31.96
N ILE A 639 22.64 -0.78 32.24
CA ILE A 639 21.40 -0.37 32.90
C ILE A 639 21.55 -0.66 34.40
N GLU A 640 21.57 0.37 35.23
CA GLU A 640 21.57 0.20 36.69
C GLU A 640 20.25 -0.42 37.17
N SER A 641 20.24 -1.11 38.32
CA SER A 641 19.04 -1.81 38.83
C SER A 641 17.78 -0.91 38.88
N SER A 642 17.92 0.35 39.30
CA SER A 642 16.80 1.30 39.34
C SER A 642 16.28 1.68 37.96
N GLN A 643 17.18 1.78 36.98
CA GLN A 643 16.84 2.07 35.57
C GLN A 643 16.18 0.86 34.91
N ALA A 644 16.60 -0.35 35.30
CA ALA A 644 16.06 -1.60 34.80
C ALA A 644 14.60 -1.77 35.24
N LEU A 645 14.26 -1.38 36.47
CA LEU A 645 12.86 -1.32 36.93
C LEU A 645 12.04 -0.34 36.09
N GLU A 646 12.59 0.84 35.80
CA GLU A 646 11.91 1.87 35.02
C GLU A 646 11.60 1.41 33.57
N MET A 647 12.49 0.62 32.97
CA MET A 647 12.36 0.07 31.61
C MET A 647 11.50 -1.19 31.53
N THR A 648 11.20 -1.83 32.66
CA THR A 648 10.49 -3.11 32.69
C THR A 648 8.99 -2.89 32.52
N PRO A 649 8.39 -3.20 31.36
CA PRO A 649 7.04 -2.77 31.04
C PRO A 649 5.98 -3.36 31.96
N TRP A 650 6.13 -4.61 32.41
CA TRP A 650 5.10 -5.25 33.24
C TRP A 650 4.94 -4.59 34.62
N ILE A 651 5.93 -3.85 35.12
CA ILE A 651 5.83 -3.13 36.40
C ILE A 651 4.80 -2.00 36.26
N ALA A 652 4.94 -1.18 35.21
CA ALA A 652 3.95 -0.14 34.90
C ALA A 652 2.60 -0.74 34.49
N TRP A 653 2.61 -1.86 33.78
CA TRP A 653 1.42 -2.63 33.40
C TRP A 653 0.60 -3.05 34.62
N GLN A 654 1.26 -3.57 35.67
CA GLN A 654 0.61 -4.02 36.91
C GLN A 654 -0.09 -2.87 37.64
N ALA A 655 0.51 -1.67 37.62
CA ALA A 655 -0.06 -0.47 38.23
C ALA A 655 -1.22 0.15 37.43
N SER A 656 -1.46 -0.27 36.18
CA SER A 656 -2.50 0.32 35.34
C SER A 656 -3.89 -0.24 35.61
N GLU A 657 -4.88 0.66 35.73
CA GLU A 657 -6.31 0.34 35.89
C GLU A 657 -6.95 -0.18 34.59
N THR A 658 -6.40 0.19 33.42
CA THR A 658 -6.88 -0.23 32.10
C THR A 658 -5.73 -0.76 31.26
N ARG A 659 -5.96 -1.89 30.55
CA ARG A 659 -4.91 -2.57 29.78
C ARG A 659 -5.37 -2.85 28.34
N PRO A 660 -4.57 -2.48 27.32
CA PRO A 660 -4.80 -2.90 25.93
C PRO A 660 -4.80 -4.43 25.81
N ALA A 661 -5.42 -4.97 24.76
CA ALA A 661 -5.24 -6.38 24.43
C ALA A 661 -3.82 -6.61 23.90
N VAL A 662 -3.17 -7.74 24.21
CA VAL A 662 -1.79 -7.98 23.78
C VAL A 662 -1.65 -9.37 23.16
N LEU A 663 -1.03 -9.44 21.99
CA LEU A 663 -0.60 -10.68 21.36
C LEU A 663 0.93 -10.76 21.39
N LEU A 664 1.45 -11.65 22.23
CA LEU A 664 2.87 -11.96 22.35
C LEU A 664 3.24 -13.09 21.39
N LYS A 665 4.34 -12.93 20.66
CA LYS A 665 4.87 -13.96 19.75
C LYS A 665 6.35 -14.17 19.99
N SER A 666 6.74 -15.39 20.35
CA SER A 666 8.14 -15.75 20.58
C SER A 666 8.49 -16.99 19.78
N SER A 667 9.49 -16.90 18.89
CA SER A 667 10.01 -18.03 18.13
C SER A 667 11.48 -18.25 18.47
N ARG A 668 11.79 -19.33 19.19
CA ARG A 668 13.17 -19.67 19.62
C ARG A 668 14.13 -19.83 18.43
N PRO A 669 13.75 -20.48 17.32
CA PRO A 669 14.63 -20.61 16.16
C PRO A 669 14.92 -19.28 15.43
N GLU A 670 14.10 -18.25 15.61
CA GLU A 670 14.23 -16.98 14.86
C GLU A 670 14.54 -15.76 15.74
N SER A 671 14.52 -15.93 17.07
CA SER A 671 14.69 -14.85 18.04
C SER A 671 16.12 -14.77 18.57
N ARG A 672 16.65 -13.54 18.63
CA ARG A 672 17.91 -13.25 19.35
C ARG A 672 17.73 -13.01 20.86
N PHE A 673 16.49 -13.02 21.35
CA PHE A 673 16.15 -12.88 22.77
C PHE A 673 15.53 -14.15 23.32
N SER A 674 15.80 -14.41 24.60
CA SER A 674 15.21 -15.52 25.33
C SER A 674 13.68 -15.41 25.43
N PRO A 675 12.92 -16.51 25.26
CA PRO A 675 11.46 -16.51 25.43
C PRO A 675 11.03 -16.11 26.85
N VAL A 676 11.94 -16.18 27.83
CA VAL A 676 11.71 -15.76 29.22
C VAL A 676 11.16 -14.34 29.33
N HIS A 677 11.54 -13.42 28.43
CA HIS A 677 11.01 -12.06 28.41
C HIS A 677 9.48 -12.03 28.31
N PHE A 678 8.91 -12.76 27.36
CA PHE A 678 7.45 -12.83 27.16
C PHE A 678 6.78 -13.84 28.09
N ARG A 679 7.49 -14.92 28.47
CA ARG A 679 6.99 -15.87 29.46
C ARG A 679 6.70 -15.19 30.79
N ARG A 680 7.65 -14.40 31.29
CA ARG A 680 7.50 -13.65 32.54
C ARG A 680 6.40 -12.62 32.43
N TRP A 681 6.38 -11.81 31.37
CA TRP A 681 5.31 -10.84 31.22
C TRP A 681 3.92 -11.50 31.17
N MET A 682 3.76 -12.60 30.45
CA MET A 682 2.50 -13.34 30.41
C MET A 682 2.13 -13.87 31.80
N ALA A 683 3.07 -14.47 32.55
CA ALA A 683 2.83 -14.95 33.91
C ALA A 683 2.41 -13.81 34.86
N GLU A 684 3.13 -12.68 34.83
CA GLU A 684 2.83 -11.48 35.63
C GLU A 684 1.47 -10.86 35.26
N SER A 685 1.09 -10.92 33.98
CA SER A 685 -0.21 -10.45 33.50
C SER A 685 -1.35 -11.34 34.00
N LEU A 686 -1.14 -12.66 34.06
CA LEU A 686 -2.11 -13.62 34.60
C LEU A 686 -2.23 -13.51 36.13
N ALA A 687 -1.11 -13.32 36.83
CA ALA A 687 -1.06 -13.20 38.29
C ALA A 687 -1.77 -11.94 38.82
N GLY A 688 -1.75 -10.85 38.04
CA GLY A 688 -2.44 -9.60 38.37
C GLY A 688 -3.98 -9.68 38.39
N GLY A 689 -4.57 -10.83 38.02
CA GLY A 689 -6.02 -11.07 38.04
C GLY A 689 -6.81 -10.35 36.93
N ALA A 690 -8.06 -10.77 36.73
CA ALA A 690 -8.98 -10.12 35.81
C ALA A 690 -9.53 -8.83 36.46
N MET A 691 -8.88 -7.69 36.20
CA MET A 691 -9.41 -6.37 36.60
C MET A 691 -10.57 -5.96 35.68
N SER A 692 -11.57 -5.26 36.23
CA SER A 692 -12.71 -4.74 35.46
C SER A 692 -12.22 -3.84 34.31
N GLY A 693 -12.53 -4.18 33.05
CA GLY A 693 -12.07 -3.45 31.87
C GLY A 693 -10.72 -3.89 31.26
N SER A 694 -10.01 -4.86 31.86
CA SER A 694 -8.79 -5.44 31.27
C SER A 694 -9.11 -6.39 30.10
N ARG A 695 -8.33 -6.29 29.02
CA ARG A 695 -8.49 -7.11 27.80
C ARG A 695 -7.48 -8.25 27.74
N SER A 696 -7.75 -9.24 26.88
CA SER A 696 -7.00 -10.49 26.81
C SER A 696 -5.52 -10.30 26.45
N THR A 697 -4.65 -11.01 27.16
CA THR A 697 -3.26 -11.27 26.74
C THR A 697 -3.19 -12.69 26.18
N LEU A 698 -2.70 -12.81 24.95
CA LEU A 698 -2.51 -14.07 24.23
C LEU A 698 -1.02 -14.23 23.92
N ALA A 699 -0.54 -15.46 23.86
CA ALA A 699 0.86 -15.76 23.60
C ALA A 699 1.04 -17.02 22.74
N THR A 700 1.90 -16.95 21.73
CA THR A 700 2.36 -18.10 20.95
C THR A 700 3.87 -18.27 21.12
N PHE A 701 4.28 -19.49 21.47
CA PHE A 701 5.67 -19.88 21.65
C PHE A 701 6.03 -21.00 20.67
N GLU A 702 6.96 -20.72 19.78
CA GLU A 702 7.53 -21.71 18.86
C GLU A 702 8.92 -22.11 19.35
N ARG A 703 9.14 -23.42 19.52
CA ARG A 703 10.37 -23.95 20.13
C ARG A 703 11.30 -24.63 19.13
N GLU A 704 10.73 -25.32 18.16
CA GLU A 704 11.44 -26.13 17.17
C GLU A 704 11.20 -25.57 15.77
N PRO A 705 12.19 -25.63 14.87
CA PRO A 705 11.99 -25.22 13.49
C PRO A 705 11.00 -26.16 12.78
N ALA A 706 10.33 -25.63 11.76
CA ALA A 706 9.47 -26.44 10.91
C ALA A 706 10.22 -27.62 10.25
N PRO A 707 9.60 -28.80 10.12
CA PRO A 707 10.26 -30.00 9.59
C PRO A 707 10.60 -29.92 8.09
N ASP A 708 9.92 -29.05 7.35
CA ASP A 708 10.15 -28.78 5.94
C ASP A 708 9.67 -27.37 5.55
N ALA A 709 10.05 -26.90 4.37
CA ALA A 709 9.71 -25.54 3.89
C ALA A 709 8.20 -25.31 3.70
N LYS A 710 7.41 -26.37 3.48
CA LYS A 710 5.95 -26.24 3.34
C LYS A 710 5.30 -26.03 4.70
N ALA A 711 5.72 -26.79 5.71
CA ALA A 711 5.30 -26.60 7.09
C ALA A 711 5.70 -25.21 7.61
N ASP A 712 6.88 -24.72 7.23
CA ASP A 712 7.36 -23.37 7.56
C ASP A 712 6.45 -22.27 6.98
N LEU A 713 6.11 -22.41 5.69
CA LEU A 713 5.16 -21.51 5.03
C LEU A 713 3.79 -21.56 5.73
N GLU A 714 3.24 -22.75 5.97
CA GLU A 714 1.94 -22.90 6.64
C GLU A 714 1.93 -22.27 8.03
N MET A 715 3.00 -22.44 8.80
CA MET A 715 3.14 -21.80 10.10
C MET A 715 3.12 -20.27 9.98
N SER A 716 3.91 -19.68 9.08
CA SER A 716 3.91 -18.23 8.82
C SER A 716 2.53 -17.71 8.39
N LEU A 717 1.78 -18.49 7.59
CA LEU A 717 0.43 -18.14 7.17
C LEU A 717 -0.57 -18.18 8.33
N ASN A 718 -0.48 -19.19 9.20
CA ASN A 718 -1.30 -19.27 10.42
C ASN A 718 -1.01 -18.08 11.35
N GLU A 719 0.26 -17.76 11.60
CA GLU A 719 0.62 -16.62 12.44
C GLU A 719 0.12 -15.29 11.89
N THR A 720 0.22 -15.11 10.57
CA THR A 720 -0.27 -13.90 9.87
C THR A 720 -1.79 -13.82 9.98
N ALA A 721 -2.51 -14.93 9.77
CA ALA A 721 -3.96 -14.99 9.90
C ALA A 721 -4.41 -14.68 11.33
N ASP A 722 -3.75 -15.25 12.33
CA ASP A 722 -4.08 -15.06 13.74
C ASP A 722 -3.85 -13.61 14.18
N ALA A 723 -2.79 -12.95 13.69
CA ALA A 723 -2.58 -11.53 13.91
C ALA A 723 -3.72 -10.68 13.31
N HIS A 724 -4.22 -11.02 12.12
CA HIS A 724 -5.34 -10.30 11.52
C HIS A 724 -6.65 -10.56 12.26
N VAL A 725 -6.92 -11.80 12.67
CA VAL A 725 -8.09 -12.13 13.51
C VAL A 725 -8.06 -11.32 14.80
N PHE A 726 -6.90 -11.26 15.46
CA PHE A 726 -6.69 -10.43 16.64
C PHE A 726 -6.97 -8.94 16.36
N LEU A 727 -6.46 -8.40 15.25
CA LEU A 727 -6.73 -6.99 14.87
C LEU A 727 -8.22 -6.74 14.63
N PHE A 728 -8.90 -7.61 13.86
CA PHE A 728 -10.33 -7.44 13.56
C PHE A 728 -11.20 -7.49 14.80
N ASP A 729 -10.89 -8.42 15.70
CA ASP A 729 -11.59 -8.59 16.97
C ASP A 729 -11.35 -7.39 17.91
N GLN A 730 -10.08 -7.06 18.16
CA GLN A 730 -9.73 -6.07 19.19
C GLN A 730 -10.00 -4.63 18.80
N LEU A 731 -9.91 -4.29 17.50
CA LEU A 731 -10.21 -2.95 17.00
C LEU A 731 -11.69 -2.77 16.65
N ASN A 732 -12.53 -3.78 16.90
CA ASN A 732 -13.95 -3.82 16.54
C ASN A 732 -14.21 -3.44 15.07
N THR A 733 -13.28 -3.84 14.22
CA THR A 733 -13.36 -3.62 12.78
C THR A 733 -13.99 -4.85 12.20
N GLY A 734 -15.25 -4.75 11.78
CA GLY A 734 -15.88 -5.84 11.04
C GLY A 734 -14.99 -6.29 9.88
N TYR A 735 -15.04 -7.58 9.56
CA TYR A 735 -14.47 -8.12 8.32
C TYR A 735 -15.60 -8.29 7.31
N SER A 736 -15.67 -7.50 6.27
CA SER A 736 -16.63 -7.66 5.18
C SER A 736 -16.26 -8.87 4.32
N LEU A 737 -17.22 -9.79 4.15
CA LEU A 737 -17.12 -10.86 3.16
C LEU A 737 -17.64 -10.43 1.80
N ILE A 738 -18.12 -9.19 1.69
CA ILE A 738 -18.44 -8.55 0.43
C ILE A 738 -17.17 -7.95 -0.17
N LYS A 739 -16.85 -8.40 -1.38
CA LYS A 739 -15.72 -7.90 -2.16
C LYS A 739 -16.08 -6.59 -2.86
N ARG A 740 -17.25 -6.51 -3.52
CA ARG A 740 -17.73 -5.31 -4.24
C ARG A 740 -19.24 -5.14 -4.12
N GLY A 741 -19.71 -3.90 -4.24
CA GLY A 741 -21.09 -3.54 -3.91
C GLY A 741 -21.32 -3.57 -2.39
N PRO A 742 -22.53 -3.90 -1.91
CA PRO A 742 -23.75 -4.02 -2.68
C PRO A 742 -24.15 -2.68 -3.29
N TRP A 743 -24.90 -2.68 -4.37
CA TRP A 743 -25.41 -1.45 -4.96
C TRP A 743 -26.77 -1.71 -5.60
N SER A 744 -27.59 -0.66 -5.63
CA SER A 744 -29.00 -0.76 -6.01
C SER A 744 -29.29 0.01 -7.29
N GLY A 745 -30.30 -0.46 -8.03
CA GLY A 745 -30.76 0.11 -9.30
C GLY A 745 -32.03 -0.62 -9.75
N GLY A 746 -32.50 -0.36 -10.97
CA GLY A 746 -33.74 -0.97 -11.48
C GLY A 746 -34.94 -0.73 -10.56
N ILE A 747 -34.99 0.40 -9.87
CA ILE A 747 -36.00 0.70 -8.84
C ILE A 747 -37.35 0.95 -9.51
N THR A 748 -38.42 0.36 -8.97
CA THR A 748 -39.80 0.64 -9.35
C THR A 748 -40.58 1.15 -8.13
N HIS A 749 -41.90 1.27 -8.27
CA HIS A 749 -42.78 1.59 -7.15
C HIS A 749 -42.99 0.39 -6.20
N THR A 750 -42.61 -0.83 -6.59
CA THR A 750 -42.86 -2.06 -5.83
C THR A 750 -41.66 -3.02 -5.75
N SER A 751 -40.56 -2.71 -6.41
CA SER A 751 -39.38 -3.58 -6.47
C SER A 751 -38.07 -2.80 -6.61
N ALA A 752 -36.96 -3.50 -6.40
CA ALA A 752 -35.61 -3.01 -6.64
C ALA A 752 -34.72 -4.15 -7.16
N VAL A 753 -33.55 -3.81 -7.72
CA VAL A 753 -32.47 -4.76 -8.01
C VAL A 753 -31.28 -4.39 -7.14
N VAL A 754 -30.72 -5.35 -6.41
CA VAL A 754 -29.49 -5.18 -5.63
C VAL A 754 -28.49 -6.23 -6.06
N LYS A 755 -27.28 -5.80 -6.42
CA LYS A 755 -26.19 -6.70 -6.81
C LYS A 755 -25.02 -6.60 -5.86
N VAL A 756 -24.33 -7.71 -5.64
CA VAL A 756 -23.17 -7.79 -4.75
C VAL A 756 -22.19 -8.83 -5.28
N LEU A 757 -20.90 -8.59 -5.09
CA LEU A 757 -19.85 -9.57 -5.31
C LEU A 757 -19.32 -10.01 -3.94
N VAL A 758 -19.53 -11.26 -3.57
CA VAL A 758 -18.95 -11.84 -2.34
C VAL A 758 -17.52 -12.31 -2.58
N SER A 759 -16.80 -12.57 -1.49
CA SER A 759 -15.36 -12.88 -1.52
C SER A 759 -15.05 -14.25 -2.15
N GLU A 760 -15.98 -15.20 -2.05
CA GLU A 760 -15.86 -16.56 -2.55
C GLU A 760 -17.19 -16.99 -3.20
N SER A 761 -17.14 -17.80 -4.26
CA SER A 761 -18.33 -18.41 -4.85
C SER A 761 -18.93 -19.48 -3.94
N GLY A 762 -20.23 -19.76 -4.12
CA GLY A 762 -20.94 -20.79 -3.35
C GLY A 762 -21.26 -20.42 -1.89
N MET A 763 -20.95 -19.21 -1.44
CA MET A 763 -21.35 -18.74 -0.10
C MET A 763 -22.89 -18.64 0.01
N ALA A 764 -23.44 -18.96 1.17
CA ALA A 764 -24.87 -18.74 1.44
C ALA A 764 -25.12 -17.24 1.63
N VAL A 765 -25.95 -16.63 0.79
CA VAL A 765 -26.20 -15.17 0.82
C VAL A 765 -27.69 -14.87 0.81
N ARG A 766 -28.13 -13.88 1.58
CA ARG A 766 -29.49 -13.29 1.49
C ARG A 766 -29.45 -11.79 1.74
N LEU A 767 -30.44 -11.06 1.23
CA LEU A 767 -30.58 -9.62 1.45
C LEU A 767 -31.65 -9.35 2.49
N GLY A 768 -31.28 -8.85 3.66
CA GLY A 768 -32.21 -8.33 4.65
C GLY A 768 -32.59 -6.89 4.31
N PHE A 769 -33.88 -6.55 4.30
CA PHE A 769 -34.35 -5.20 4.00
C PHE A 769 -35.60 -4.81 4.82
N SER A 770 -35.67 -3.54 5.23
CA SER A 770 -36.81 -2.97 5.96
C SER A 770 -36.93 -1.46 5.77
N THR A 771 -38.12 -0.91 6.03
CA THR A 771 -38.31 0.54 6.25
C THR A 771 -37.77 1.01 7.60
N ASP A 772 -37.61 0.10 8.59
CA ASP A 772 -36.90 0.40 9.85
C ASP A 772 -35.38 0.36 9.60
N PRO A 773 -34.64 1.47 9.81
CA PRO A 773 -33.19 1.52 9.65
C PRO A 773 -32.40 0.59 10.58
N SER A 774 -33.03 0.05 11.64
CA SER A 774 -32.44 -0.94 12.53
C SER A 774 -32.57 -2.39 12.03
N LEU A 775 -33.38 -2.62 10.98
CA LEU A 775 -33.65 -3.94 10.40
C LEU A 775 -34.24 -4.97 11.38
N ARG A 776 -34.88 -4.53 12.48
CA ARG A 776 -35.51 -5.41 13.48
C ARG A 776 -36.65 -6.26 12.91
N ASP A 777 -37.36 -5.73 11.91
CA ASP A 777 -38.47 -6.36 11.19
C ASP A 777 -38.09 -6.71 9.74
N ALA A 778 -36.80 -7.00 9.50
CA ALA A 778 -36.29 -7.25 8.16
C ALA A 778 -37.04 -8.38 7.45
N ARG A 779 -37.45 -8.09 6.22
CA ARG A 779 -37.80 -9.09 5.20
C ARG A 779 -36.53 -9.55 4.50
N TYR A 780 -36.55 -10.77 3.96
CA TYR A 780 -35.39 -11.36 3.30
C TYR A 780 -35.69 -11.71 1.85
N ALA A 781 -34.80 -11.29 0.94
CA ALA A 781 -34.78 -11.73 -0.44
C ALA A 781 -33.65 -12.76 -0.64
N LEU A 782 -33.97 -13.87 -1.31
CA LEU A 782 -33.00 -14.87 -1.71
C LEU A 782 -32.33 -14.50 -3.04
N PRO A 783 -31.15 -15.06 -3.35
CA PRO A 783 -30.50 -14.90 -4.64
C PRO A 783 -31.42 -15.31 -5.79
N THR A 784 -31.40 -14.54 -6.88
CA THR A 784 -32.07 -14.92 -8.14
C THR A 784 -31.24 -16.03 -8.79
N SER A 785 -31.85 -17.18 -9.07
CA SER A 785 -31.15 -18.36 -9.60
C SER A 785 -30.77 -18.17 -11.07
N SER A 786 -29.50 -17.81 -11.35
CA SER A 786 -28.89 -17.95 -12.67
C SER A 786 -27.54 -18.68 -12.57
N GLY A 787 -27.33 -19.71 -13.40
CA GLY A 787 -26.21 -20.64 -13.28
C GLY A 787 -24.82 -20.02 -13.55
N THR A 788 -24.74 -18.93 -14.31
CA THR A 788 -23.51 -18.22 -14.70
C THR A 788 -23.01 -17.20 -13.68
N GLN A 789 -23.87 -16.70 -12.78
CA GLN A 789 -23.49 -15.71 -11.75
C GLN A 789 -22.82 -16.37 -10.52
N SER A 790 -23.04 -17.68 -10.32
CA SER A 790 -22.63 -18.40 -9.11
C SER A 790 -21.11 -18.67 -9.02
N GLU A 791 -20.41 -18.86 -10.14
CA GLU A 791 -18.99 -19.25 -10.16
C GLU A 791 -18.03 -18.13 -9.71
N LEU A 792 -18.42 -16.87 -9.88
CA LEU A 792 -17.61 -15.69 -9.56
C LEU A 792 -17.93 -15.08 -8.19
N GLY A 793 -18.94 -15.61 -7.50
CA GLY A 793 -19.48 -15.02 -6.26
C GLY A 793 -20.35 -13.78 -6.51
N LEU A 794 -20.87 -13.60 -7.72
CA LEU A 794 -21.78 -12.50 -8.03
C LEU A 794 -23.21 -12.90 -7.67
N VAL A 795 -23.91 -12.05 -6.95
CA VAL A 795 -25.24 -12.35 -6.42
C VAL A 795 -26.19 -11.20 -6.73
N GLU A 796 -27.34 -11.53 -7.33
CA GLU A 796 -28.43 -10.60 -7.61
C GLU A 796 -29.65 -10.89 -6.71
N PHE A 797 -30.20 -9.85 -6.12
CA PHE A 797 -31.45 -9.88 -5.35
C PHE A 797 -32.50 -9.00 -6.02
N ARG A 798 -33.75 -9.49 -6.01
CA ARG A 798 -34.93 -8.75 -6.48
C ARG A 798 -35.98 -8.69 -5.37
N PRO A 799 -35.84 -7.80 -4.37
CA PRO A 799 -36.90 -7.58 -3.40
C PRO A 799 -38.16 -7.05 -4.10
N GLU A 800 -39.30 -7.69 -3.83
CA GLU A 800 -40.62 -7.36 -4.38
C GLU A 800 -41.65 -7.08 -3.26
N GLY A 801 -42.85 -6.64 -3.62
CA GLY A 801 -43.90 -6.30 -2.66
C GLY A 801 -43.53 -5.12 -1.75
N LEU A 802 -42.75 -4.18 -2.29
CA LEU A 802 -42.34 -2.96 -1.60
C LEU A 802 -43.45 -1.92 -1.66
N ALA A 803 -43.55 -1.09 -0.61
CA ALA A 803 -44.48 0.03 -0.60
C ALA A 803 -43.97 1.14 -1.54
N PRO A 804 -44.83 1.82 -2.30
CA PRO A 804 -44.44 2.93 -3.15
C PRO A 804 -43.96 4.12 -2.31
N ASN A 805 -43.02 4.89 -2.86
CA ASN A 805 -42.48 6.10 -2.24
C ASN A 805 -41.86 5.91 -0.85
N ALA A 806 -41.46 4.69 -0.48
CA ALA A 806 -40.93 4.34 0.83
C ALA A 806 -39.41 4.15 0.78
N THR A 807 -38.72 4.57 1.86
CA THR A 807 -37.27 4.35 1.99
C THR A 807 -37.03 3.00 2.65
N TYR A 808 -36.24 2.16 1.98
CA TYR A 808 -35.78 0.87 2.48
C TYR A 808 -34.30 0.93 2.80
N HIS A 809 -33.94 0.41 3.96
CA HIS A 809 -32.57 0.08 4.35
C HIS A 809 -32.33 -1.39 4.06
N TYR A 810 -31.11 -1.73 3.66
CA TYR A 810 -30.76 -3.11 3.37
C TYR A 810 -29.36 -3.48 3.85
N VAL A 811 -29.16 -4.75 4.15
CA VAL A 811 -27.88 -5.36 4.54
C VAL A 811 -27.78 -6.72 3.87
N VAL A 812 -26.57 -7.10 3.45
CA VAL A 812 -26.32 -8.45 2.94
C VAL A 812 -25.89 -9.32 4.10
N GLU A 813 -26.51 -10.49 4.22
CA GLU A 813 -26.10 -11.54 5.14
C GLU A 813 -25.31 -12.59 4.35
N VAL A 814 -24.09 -12.88 4.81
CA VAL A 814 -23.20 -13.86 4.19
C VAL A 814 -22.85 -14.92 5.22
N SER A 815 -23.16 -16.18 4.92
CA SER A 815 -22.94 -17.34 5.79
C SER A 815 -23.46 -17.14 7.22
N GLY A 816 -24.67 -16.60 7.36
CA GLY A 816 -25.32 -16.36 8.66
C GLY A 816 -24.91 -15.06 9.36
N ARG A 817 -24.00 -14.26 8.77
CA ARG A 817 -23.49 -13.03 9.38
C ARG A 817 -23.89 -11.80 8.59
N MET A 818 -24.53 -10.84 9.27
CA MET A 818 -24.89 -9.54 8.70
C MET A 818 -23.68 -8.66 8.47
N ASP A 819 -23.52 -8.14 7.25
CA ASP A 819 -22.44 -7.23 6.88
C ASP A 819 -22.84 -5.77 7.09
N TRP A 820 -22.76 -5.30 8.33
CA TRP A 820 -23.18 -3.93 8.69
C TRP A 820 -22.33 -2.83 8.07
N GLN A 821 -21.09 -3.12 7.66
CA GLN A 821 -20.19 -2.16 7.02
C GLN A 821 -20.64 -1.75 5.61
N THR A 822 -21.44 -2.60 5.00
CA THR A 822 -21.91 -2.44 3.62
C THR A 822 -23.40 -2.15 3.52
N ARG A 823 -24.02 -1.76 4.65
CA ARG A 823 -25.42 -1.34 4.73
C ARG A 823 -25.72 -0.26 3.69
N GLY A 824 -26.78 -0.47 2.94
CA GLY A 824 -27.26 0.46 1.93
C GLY A 824 -28.67 0.97 2.19
N ARG A 825 -29.15 1.78 1.26
CA ARG A 825 -30.56 2.21 1.21
C ARG A 825 -30.98 2.57 -0.21
N PHE A 826 -32.28 2.48 -0.46
CA PHE A 826 -32.92 3.04 -1.65
C PHE A 826 -34.32 3.54 -1.27
N ARG A 827 -34.91 4.38 -2.13
CA ARG A 827 -36.32 4.78 -2.00
C ARG A 827 -37.07 4.31 -3.24
N THR A 828 -38.15 3.56 -3.04
CA THR A 828 -39.02 3.14 -4.15
C THR A 828 -39.65 4.35 -4.81
N PHE A 829 -39.97 4.24 -6.09
CA PHE A 829 -40.59 5.34 -6.81
C PHE A 829 -42.03 5.56 -6.34
N PRO A 830 -42.55 6.79 -6.43
CA PRO A 830 -43.97 7.02 -6.30
C PRO A 830 -44.75 6.26 -7.39
N LEU A 831 -46.04 6.06 -7.17
CA LEU A 831 -46.90 5.38 -8.15
C LEU A 831 -46.82 6.10 -9.51
N PRO A 832 -46.80 5.36 -10.62
CA PRO A 832 -46.91 5.97 -11.94
C PRO A 832 -48.10 6.93 -12.00
N GLU A 833 -47.91 8.06 -12.68
CA GLU A 833 -48.90 9.13 -12.91
C GLU A 833 -49.36 9.89 -11.65
N SER A 834 -48.86 9.53 -10.46
CA SER A 834 -49.14 10.26 -9.22
C SER A 834 -48.39 11.60 -9.14
N GLN A 835 -49.02 12.57 -8.49
CA GLN A 835 -48.39 13.85 -8.16
C GLN A 835 -47.26 13.61 -7.18
N SER A 836 -46.02 13.96 -7.55
CA SER A 836 -44.84 13.71 -6.72
C SER A 836 -43.69 14.65 -7.04
N SER A 837 -43.05 15.17 -5.99
CA SER A 837 -41.83 15.98 -6.09
C SER A 837 -40.61 15.15 -5.70
N PHE A 838 -39.54 15.25 -6.49
CA PHE A 838 -38.29 14.53 -6.24
C PHE A 838 -37.10 15.23 -6.89
N ARG A 839 -35.91 14.85 -6.45
CA ARG A 839 -34.62 15.28 -6.99
C ARG A 839 -33.91 14.10 -7.63
N ILE A 840 -33.23 14.33 -8.74
CA ILE A 840 -32.24 13.39 -9.28
C ILE A 840 -30.87 14.07 -9.35
N ALA A 841 -29.82 13.26 -9.39
CA ALA A 841 -28.49 13.73 -9.74
C ALA A 841 -28.04 13.04 -11.02
N PHE A 842 -27.21 13.71 -11.81
CA PHE A 842 -26.65 13.12 -13.01
C PHE A 842 -25.27 13.68 -13.33
N ALA A 843 -24.40 12.84 -13.89
CA ALA A 843 -23.06 13.22 -14.28
C ALA A 843 -22.57 12.32 -15.44
N SER A 844 -21.49 12.76 -16.09
CA SER A 844 -20.83 12.00 -17.15
C SER A 844 -19.59 11.29 -16.60
N CYS A 845 -18.45 11.45 -17.23
CA CYS A 845 -17.35 10.51 -17.12
C CYS A 845 -16.58 10.62 -15.81
N ALA A 846 -16.14 9.47 -15.31
CA ALA A 846 -15.27 9.34 -14.15
C ALA A 846 -13.99 8.59 -14.51
N LYS A 847 -12.86 8.99 -13.92
CA LYS A 847 -11.64 8.18 -13.95
C LYS A 847 -11.92 6.81 -13.32
N THR A 848 -11.27 5.77 -13.85
CA THR A 848 -11.37 4.41 -13.28
C THR A 848 -10.94 4.42 -11.82
N GLY A 849 -11.84 4.06 -10.90
CA GLY A 849 -11.55 4.07 -9.46
C GLY A 849 -11.40 5.47 -8.84
N SER A 850 -12.09 6.47 -9.39
CA SER A 850 -12.05 7.85 -8.93
C SER A 850 -12.27 7.99 -7.41
N ALA A 851 -11.44 8.82 -6.78
CA ALA A 851 -11.59 9.22 -5.37
C ALA A 851 -12.08 10.67 -5.20
N ASN A 852 -12.70 11.26 -6.23
CA ASN A 852 -13.16 12.66 -6.17
C ASN A 852 -14.29 12.83 -5.14
N SER A 853 -14.35 14.01 -4.51
CA SER A 853 -15.40 14.32 -3.54
C SER A 853 -16.79 14.54 -4.18
N SER A 854 -16.89 14.68 -5.50
CA SER A 854 -18.17 14.80 -6.22
C SER A 854 -19.13 13.66 -5.91
N PHE A 855 -18.65 12.41 -5.80
CA PHE A 855 -19.46 11.26 -5.40
C PHE A 855 -20.09 11.42 -4.01
N ASP A 856 -19.34 11.96 -3.05
CA ASP A 856 -19.84 12.27 -1.72
C ASP A 856 -20.84 13.42 -1.75
N ARG A 857 -20.60 14.47 -2.53
CA ARG A 857 -21.53 15.59 -2.69
C ARG A 857 -22.87 15.15 -3.31
N ILE A 858 -22.85 14.26 -4.30
CA ILE A 858 -24.06 13.67 -4.87
C ILE A 858 -24.82 12.87 -3.81
N ARG A 859 -24.11 12.02 -3.06
CA ARG A 859 -24.70 11.21 -1.97
C ARG A 859 -25.34 12.09 -0.89
N GLU A 860 -24.66 13.15 -0.49
CA GLU A 860 -25.13 14.13 0.51
C GLU A 860 -26.37 14.90 0.02
N ALA A 861 -26.49 15.15 -1.28
CA ALA A 861 -27.69 15.77 -1.88
C ALA A 861 -28.93 14.85 -1.85
N ALA A 862 -28.76 13.58 -1.48
CA ALA A 862 -29.81 12.57 -1.31
C ALA A 862 -30.81 12.49 -2.49
N PRO A 863 -30.33 12.39 -3.75
CA PRO A 863 -31.22 12.25 -4.90
C PRO A 863 -31.98 10.91 -4.85
N LEU A 864 -33.15 10.86 -5.48
CA LEU A 864 -33.96 9.65 -5.62
C LEU A 864 -33.20 8.55 -6.36
N PHE A 865 -32.44 8.93 -7.39
CA PHE A 865 -31.46 8.08 -8.07
C PHE A 865 -30.36 8.95 -8.71
N PHE A 866 -29.23 8.33 -9.01
CA PHE A 866 -28.11 8.91 -9.73
C PHE A 866 -28.05 8.34 -11.14
N LEU A 867 -28.05 9.22 -12.14
CA LEU A 867 -27.97 8.87 -13.55
C LEU A 867 -26.54 9.10 -14.07
N HIS A 868 -25.81 8.01 -14.31
CA HIS A 868 -24.45 8.02 -14.85
C HIS A 868 -24.51 7.81 -16.37
N MET A 869 -24.07 8.80 -17.15
CA MET A 869 -24.28 8.85 -18.61
C MET A 869 -22.99 9.15 -19.40
N GLY A 870 -21.95 8.38 -19.16
CA GLY A 870 -20.63 8.54 -19.75
C GLY A 870 -19.73 7.42 -19.23
N ASP A 871 -18.43 7.55 -19.47
CA ASP A 871 -17.47 6.52 -19.10
C ASP A 871 -17.46 6.25 -17.59
N PHE A 872 -17.92 5.05 -17.22
CA PHE A 872 -17.81 4.50 -15.87
C PHE A 872 -16.36 4.12 -15.55
N HIS A 873 -15.61 3.70 -16.57
CA HIS A 873 -14.18 3.43 -16.52
C HIS A 873 -13.44 3.78 -17.83
N TYR A 874 -12.15 4.08 -17.73
CA TYR A 874 -11.26 4.44 -18.86
C TYR A 874 -10.25 3.34 -19.25
N GLN A 875 -10.62 2.05 -19.11
CA GLN A 875 -9.70 0.94 -19.38
C GLN A 875 -9.41 0.68 -20.87
N ASN A 876 -10.23 1.21 -21.80
CA ASN A 876 -10.03 1.04 -23.25
C ASN A 876 -9.92 -0.42 -23.71
N ILE A 877 -10.82 -1.28 -23.24
CA ILE A 877 -10.74 -2.72 -23.50
C ILE A 877 -11.28 -3.01 -24.90
N ALA A 878 -10.40 -3.10 -25.89
CA ALA A 878 -10.76 -3.35 -27.30
C ALA A 878 -10.75 -4.84 -27.70
N VAL A 879 -10.82 -5.76 -26.73
CA VAL A 879 -10.80 -7.22 -26.94
C VAL A 879 -12.01 -7.88 -26.31
N ASN A 880 -12.47 -9.00 -26.89
CA ASN A 880 -13.62 -9.78 -26.39
C ASN A 880 -13.25 -10.65 -25.16
N GLU A 881 -12.78 -10.02 -24.09
CA GLU A 881 -12.36 -10.70 -22.86
C GLU A 881 -13.14 -10.16 -21.65
N VAL A 882 -14.23 -10.83 -21.28
CA VAL A 882 -15.13 -10.39 -20.19
C VAL A 882 -14.39 -10.19 -18.86
N ALA A 883 -13.35 -10.97 -18.57
CA ALA A 883 -12.55 -10.84 -17.36
C ALA A 883 -11.97 -9.42 -17.17
N ARG A 884 -11.52 -8.76 -18.26
CA ARG A 884 -10.98 -7.40 -18.19
C ARG A 884 -12.05 -6.36 -17.81
N PHE A 885 -13.27 -6.52 -18.34
CA PHE A 885 -14.39 -5.65 -17.97
C PHE A 885 -14.81 -5.87 -16.52
N ARG A 886 -14.85 -7.13 -16.06
CA ARG A 886 -15.10 -7.46 -14.64
C ARG A 886 -14.08 -6.81 -13.72
N ASP A 887 -12.80 -6.80 -14.10
CA ASP A 887 -11.75 -6.10 -13.35
C ASP A 887 -11.98 -4.59 -13.33
N ALA A 888 -12.40 -4.00 -14.44
CA ALA A 888 -12.73 -2.57 -14.53
C ALA A 888 -13.88 -2.18 -13.59
N TYR A 889 -15.00 -2.94 -13.60
CA TYR A 889 -16.08 -2.79 -12.61
C TYR A 889 -15.57 -3.01 -11.18
N GLY A 890 -14.68 -3.99 -11.00
CA GLY A 890 -14.01 -4.26 -9.73
C GLY A 890 -13.23 -3.06 -9.20
N ILE A 891 -12.50 -2.34 -10.05
CA ILE A 891 -11.76 -1.14 -9.63
C ILE A 891 -12.74 -0.03 -9.23
N VAL A 892 -13.76 0.24 -10.05
CA VAL A 892 -14.75 1.30 -9.79
C VAL A 892 -15.54 1.05 -8.51
N LEU A 893 -16.11 -0.15 -8.36
CA LEU A 893 -16.86 -0.55 -7.17
C LEU A 893 -15.97 -0.75 -5.93
N GLY A 894 -14.64 -0.79 -6.12
CA GLY A 894 -13.66 -0.84 -5.04
C GLY A 894 -13.30 0.55 -4.50
N SER A 895 -13.51 1.61 -5.29
CA SER A 895 -13.25 2.98 -4.84
C SER A 895 -14.24 3.40 -3.75
N LEU A 896 -13.71 3.93 -2.64
CA LEU A 896 -14.49 4.26 -1.45
C LEU A 896 -15.60 5.31 -1.70
N PRO A 897 -15.34 6.47 -2.32
CA PRO A 897 -16.40 7.44 -2.61
C PRO A 897 -17.48 6.88 -3.55
N GLN A 898 -17.08 6.16 -4.60
CA GLN A 898 -18.00 5.56 -5.57
C GLN A 898 -18.87 4.49 -4.91
N ALA A 899 -18.26 3.56 -4.19
CA ALA A 899 -18.97 2.48 -3.50
C ALA A 899 -19.93 3.00 -2.42
N ARG A 900 -19.61 4.11 -1.73
CA ARG A 900 -20.52 4.76 -0.78
C ARG A 900 -21.74 5.38 -1.46
N LEU A 901 -21.53 6.06 -2.60
CA LEU A 901 -22.64 6.59 -3.41
C LEU A 901 -23.55 5.45 -3.85
N TYR A 902 -23.01 4.43 -4.53
CA TYR A 902 -23.80 3.36 -5.14
C TYR A 902 -24.51 2.44 -4.12
N ARG A 903 -23.99 2.36 -2.89
CA ARG A 903 -24.67 1.69 -1.75
C ARG A 903 -25.91 2.44 -1.25
N THR A 904 -25.94 3.76 -1.37
CA THR A 904 -26.94 4.60 -0.68
C THR A 904 -27.81 5.45 -1.60
N THR A 905 -27.49 5.43 -2.88
CA THR A 905 -28.22 6.10 -3.97
C THR A 905 -28.35 5.11 -5.12
N PRO A 906 -29.58 4.76 -5.54
CA PRO A 906 -29.80 3.90 -6.69
C PRO A 906 -29.16 4.46 -7.95
N ILE A 907 -28.56 3.61 -8.77
CA ILE A 907 -27.96 4.01 -10.04
C ILE A 907 -28.87 3.66 -11.22
N VAL A 908 -28.88 4.54 -12.21
CA VAL A 908 -29.26 4.27 -13.59
C VAL A 908 -28.01 4.58 -14.43
N TYR A 909 -27.46 3.56 -15.07
CA TYR A 909 -26.19 3.68 -15.80
C TYR A 909 -26.41 3.33 -17.27
N MET A 910 -25.71 4.02 -18.16
CA MET A 910 -25.56 3.68 -19.56
C MET A 910 -24.09 3.85 -19.92
N TRP A 911 -23.51 2.81 -20.54
CA TRP A 911 -22.11 2.82 -20.96
C TRP A 911 -21.82 3.87 -22.02
N ASP A 912 -20.55 4.23 -22.13
CA ASP A 912 -20.02 4.96 -23.29
C ASP A 912 -18.86 4.22 -23.97
N ASP A 913 -18.03 4.90 -24.76
CA ASP A 913 -17.06 4.19 -25.61
C ASP A 913 -15.96 3.48 -24.82
N HIS A 914 -15.43 4.08 -23.77
CA HIS A 914 -14.38 3.45 -22.97
C HIS A 914 -14.89 2.33 -22.06
N ASP A 915 -16.21 2.24 -21.89
CA ASP A 915 -16.91 1.18 -21.16
C ASP A 915 -17.22 -0.05 -22.01
N SER A 916 -17.47 0.14 -23.31
CA SER A 916 -17.83 -0.94 -24.23
C SER A 916 -16.67 -1.37 -25.14
N GLY A 917 -15.64 -0.53 -25.32
CA GLY A 917 -14.52 -0.78 -26.21
C GLY A 917 -13.33 0.15 -26.02
N GLY A 918 -12.65 0.47 -27.13
CA GLY A 918 -11.65 1.54 -27.17
C GLY A 918 -12.28 2.90 -27.47
N ASN A 919 -11.47 3.96 -27.37
CA ASN A 919 -11.86 5.32 -27.74
C ASN A 919 -12.60 5.38 -29.10
N ASN A 920 -13.75 6.05 -29.13
CA ASN A 920 -14.70 6.12 -30.24
C ASN A 920 -15.24 4.76 -30.71
N SER A 921 -15.50 3.81 -29.80
CA SER A 921 -16.10 2.52 -30.15
C SER A 921 -17.44 2.69 -30.88
N ASP A 922 -17.67 1.80 -31.83
CA ASP A 922 -18.86 1.72 -32.66
C ASP A 922 -19.30 0.26 -32.81
N LYS A 923 -20.36 -0.01 -33.59
CA LYS A 923 -20.92 -1.36 -33.75
C LYS A 923 -19.95 -2.44 -34.23
N LYS A 924 -18.79 -2.06 -34.80
CA LYS A 924 -17.75 -3.01 -35.25
C LYS A 924 -16.82 -3.46 -34.12
N SER A 925 -16.94 -2.88 -32.92
CA SER A 925 -16.07 -3.23 -31.80
C SER A 925 -16.24 -4.70 -31.42
N SER A 926 -15.16 -5.47 -31.45
CA SER A 926 -15.16 -6.89 -31.10
C SER A 926 -15.43 -7.14 -29.61
N SER A 927 -15.27 -6.12 -28.76
CA SER A 927 -15.42 -6.19 -27.31
C SER A 927 -16.87 -6.09 -26.82
N HIS A 928 -17.81 -5.65 -27.66
CA HIS A 928 -19.21 -5.43 -27.26
C HIS A 928 -19.89 -6.64 -26.58
N PRO A 929 -19.72 -7.89 -27.07
CA PRO A 929 -20.31 -9.04 -26.39
C PRO A 929 -19.81 -9.22 -24.94
N ALA A 930 -18.49 -9.09 -24.73
CA ALA A 930 -17.90 -9.13 -23.39
C ALA A 930 -18.35 -7.96 -22.50
N ALA A 931 -18.45 -6.74 -23.05
CA ALA A 931 -18.93 -5.57 -22.32
C ALA A 931 -20.41 -5.71 -21.92
N ARG A 932 -21.27 -6.17 -22.84
CA ARG A 932 -22.68 -6.53 -22.62
C ARG A 932 -22.82 -7.52 -21.48
N GLN A 933 -22.06 -8.61 -21.53
CA GLN A 933 -22.05 -9.62 -20.49
C GLN A 933 -21.66 -9.02 -19.13
N ALA A 934 -20.56 -8.26 -19.05
CA ALA A 934 -20.13 -7.63 -17.80
C ALA A 934 -21.15 -6.62 -17.26
N TYR A 935 -21.83 -5.87 -18.14
CA TYR A 935 -22.91 -4.97 -17.76
C TYR A 935 -24.10 -5.73 -17.14
N GLU A 936 -24.57 -6.81 -17.79
CA GLU A 936 -25.65 -7.66 -17.25
C GLU A 936 -25.27 -8.35 -15.95
N GLU A 937 -23.98 -8.65 -15.76
CA GLU A 937 -23.47 -9.19 -14.52
C GLU A 937 -23.50 -8.12 -13.44
N PHE A 938 -22.80 -7.00 -13.61
CA PHE A 938 -22.51 -6.07 -12.51
C PHE A 938 -23.59 -5.03 -12.25
N VAL A 939 -24.24 -4.51 -13.30
CA VAL A 939 -25.08 -3.31 -13.20
C VAL A 939 -26.49 -3.68 -12.74
N PRO A 940 -27.04 -3.08 -11.68
CA PRO A 940 -28.43 -3.28 -11.30
C PRO A 940 -29.33 -2.50 -12.28
N HIS A 941 -29.83 -3.18 -13.31
CA HIS A 941 -30.57 -2.58 -14.42
C HIS A 941 -32.05 -2.95 -14.43
N TYR A 942 -32.86 -2.17 -15.17
CA TYR A 942 -34.21 -2.59 -15.57
C TYR A 942 -34.16 -3.78 -16.53
N ALA A 943 -35.27 -4.47 -16.78
CA ALA A 943 -35.29 -5.57 -17.75
C ALA A 943 -34.74 -5.10 -19.12
N LEU A 944 -33.75 -5.82 -19.64
CA LEU A 944 -33.10 -5.52 -20.93
C LEU A 944 -33.65 -6.45 -22.02
N SER A 945 -33.53 -6.02 -23.26
CA SER A 945 -33.85 -6.84 -24.43
C SER A 945 -32.93 -8.07 -24.49
N PRO A 946 -33.47 -9.28 -24.68
CA PRO A 946 -32.66 -10.51 -24.69
C PRO A 946 -31.87 -10.63 -26.00
N GLY A 947 -30.57 -10.88 -25.89
CA GLY A 947 -29.69 -11.13 -27.05
C GLY A 947 -28.37 -10.37 -26.95
N PRO A 948 -27.24 -10.95 -27.39
CA PRO A 948 -25.92 -10.33 -27.29
C PRO A 948 -25.75 -9.10 -28.20
N ASP A 949 -26.53 -9.03 -29.28
CA ASP A 949 -26.47 -7.96 -30.28
C ASP A 949 -27.60 -6.93 -30.11
N GLU A 950 -28.44 -7.05 -29.07
CA GLU A 950 -29.52 -6.09 -28.81
C GLU A 950 -29.02 -4.91 -27.98
N PRO A 951 -29.34 -3.66 -28.36
CA PRO A 951 -28.96 -2.47 -27.61
C PRO A 951 -29.64 -2.42 -26.24
N ILE A 952 -28.94 -1.91 -25.23
CA ILE A 952 -29.37 -1.97 -23.82
C ILE A 952 -30.31 -0.84 -23.37
N HIS A 953 -31.19 -0.39 -24.26
CA HIS A 953 -32.13 0.70 -23.98
C HIS A 953 -33.05 0.40 -22.80
N GLN A 954 -33.39 1.43 -22.03
CA GLN A 954 -34.20 1.33 -20.80
C GLN A 954 -35.25 2.44 -20.74
N ALA A 955 -36.42 2.14 -20.18
CA ALA A 955 -37.44 3.15 -19.92
C ALA A 955 -38.19 2.88 -18.62
N PHE A 956 -38.45 3.93 -17.84
CA PHE A 956 -39.16 3.84 -16.56
C PHE A 956 -39.89 5.15 -16.25
N THR A 957 -40.78 5.12 -15.27
CA THR A 957 -41.64 6.25 -14.89
C THR A 957 -41.49 6.56 -13.41
N VAL A 958 -41.37 7.84 -13.07
CA VAL A 958 -41.34 8.34 -11.69
C VAL A 958 -42.45 9.37 -11.54
N GLY A 959 -43.52 9.02 -10.84
CA GLY A 959 -44.72 9.86 -10.77
C GLY A 959 -45.22 10.13 -12.19
N ARG A 960 -45.35 11.40 -12.58
CA ARG A 960 -45.79 11.82 -13.92
C ARG A 960 -44.68 11.94 -14.96
N ILE A 961 -43.43 11.64 -14.63
CA ILE A 961 -42.26 11.90 -15.50
C ILE A 961 -41.77 10.61 -16.12
N ARG A 962 -41.56 10.62 -17.44
CA ARG A 962 -40.98 9.49 -18.19
C ARG A 962 -39.47 9.67 -18.35
N PHE A 963 -38.71 8.61 -18.12
CA PHE A 963 -37.27 8.54 -18.42
C PHE A 963 -37.03 7.54 -19.54
N LEU A 964 -36.28 7.98 -20.56
CA LEU A 964 -35.86 7.19 -21.72
C LEU A 964 -34.33 7.20 -21.78
N ILE A 965 -33.72 6.02 -21.80
CA ILE A 965 -32.27 5.83 -21.83
C ILE A 965 -31.91 5.04 -23.09
N THR A 966 -31.05 5.60 -23.95
CA THR A 966 -30.61 4.98 -25.21
C THR A 966 -29.13 4.64 -25.18
N ASP A 967 -28.78 3.49 -25.76
CA ASP A 967 -27.43 3.00 -26.02
C ASP A 967 -26.89 3.63 -27.32
N LEU A 968 -25.78 4.36 -27.24
CA LEU A 968 -25.22 5.10 -28.38
C LEU A 968 -23.96 4.45 -28.96
N ARG A 969 -23.68 3.20 -28.58
CA ARG A 969 -22.46 2.47 -28.98
C ARG A 969 -22.77 1.22 -29.76
N SER A 970 -23.70 0.38 -29.29
CA SER A 970 -23.91 -0.96 -29.87
C SER A 970 -24.26 -0.95 -31.35
N GLU A 971 -25.07 0.02 -31.80
CA GLU A 971 -25.57 0.08 -33.18
C GLU A 971 -24.96 1.24 -33.99
N ARG A 972 -24.01 1.97 -33.40
CA ARG A 972 -23.42 3.17 -34.00
C ARG A 972 -22.65 2.83 -35.28
N ASP A 973 -22.93 3.56 -36.35
CA ASP A 973 -22.09 3.59 -37.54
C ASP A 973 -20.81 4.43 -37.32
N ASP A 974 -19.72 4.05 -37.99
CA ASP A 974 -18.46 4.80 -38.05
C ASP A 974 -18.70 6.30 -38.32
N VAL A 975 -18.07 7.15 -37.51
CA VAL A 975 -18.16 8.62 -37.65
C VAL A 975 -17.74 9.12 -39.03
N LYS A 976 -16.87 8.39 -39.75
CA LYS A 976 -16.42 8.68 -41.11
C LYS A 976 -17.42 8.28 -42.19
N LYS A 977 -18.44 7.48 -41.87
CA LYS A 977 -19.53 7.17 -42.81
C LYS A 977 -20.22 8.48 -43.19
N LYS A 978 -20.58 8.63 -44.48
CA LYS A 978 -21.29 9.80 -45.00
C LYS A 978 -22.58 10.01 -44.21
N ASP A 979 -22.81 11.22 -43.70
CA ASP A 979 -24.06 11.57 -43.01
C ASP A 979 -25.20 11.67 -44.03
N ASN A 980 -26.06 10.65 -44.02
CA ASN A 980 -27.25 10.51 -44.84
C ASN A 980 -28.27 9.64 -44.06
N ALA A 981 -29.43 9.34 -44.67
CA ALA A 981 -30.46 8.52 -44.03
C ALA A 981 -30.02 7.07 -43.68
N GLU A 982 -28.90 6.59 -44.22
CA GLU A 982 -28.36 5.25 -43.94
C GLU A 982 -27.36 5.24 -42.77
N LYS A 983 -26.86 6.41 -42.34
CA LYS A 983 -25.97 6.54 -41.20
C LYS A 983 -26.78 6.73 -39.93
N SER A 984 -26.56 5.85 -38.96
CA SER A 984 -27.32 5.84 -37.71
C SER A 984 -26.40 5.72 -36.50
N LEU A 985 -26.76 6.42 -35.43
CA LEU A 985 -26.20 6.31 -34.10
C LEU A 985 -26.98 5.29 -33.27
N LEU A 986 -28.32 5.24 -33.42
CA LEU A 986 -29.19 4.36 -32.63
C LEU A 986 -29.42 2.98 -33.24
N GLY A 987 -29.25 2.81 -34.54
CA GLY A 987 -29.74 1.66 -35.30
C GLY A 987 -31.26 1.67 -35.48
N GLU A 988 -31.75 0.89 -36.43
CA GLU A 988 -33.18 0.85 -36.78
C GLU A 988 -34.07 0.31 -35.65
N LYS A 989 -33.61 -0.72 -34.93
CA LYS A 989 -34.38 -1.36 -33.85
C LYS A 989 -34.63 -0.41 -32.69
N GLN A 990 -33.56 0.19 -32.15
CA GLN A 990 -33.68 1.10 -31.01
C GLN A 990 -34.30 2.45 -31.40
N LYS A 991 -34.05 2.96 -32.62
CA LYS A 991 -34.78 4.14 -33.12
C LYS A 991 -36.29 3.89 -33.16
N SER A 992 -36.71 2.71 -33.62
CA SER A 992 -38.12 2.30 -33.62
C SER A 992 -38.68 2.20 -32.20
N TRP A 993 -37.93 1.59 -31.28
CA TRP A 993 -38.28 1.54 -29.86
C TRP A 993 -38.43 2.94 -29.26
N LEU A 994 -37.50 3.85 -29.50
CA LEU A 994 -37.53 5.22 -28.98
C LEU A 994 -38.77 5.97 -29.47
N LYS A 995 -39.08 5.88 -30.76
CA LYS A 995 -40.30 6.47 -31.35
C LYS A 995 -41.57 5.92 -30.72
N GLN A 996 -41.63 4.61 -30.45
CA GLN A 996 -42.76 4.00 -29.75
C GLN A 996 -42.89 4.50 -28.30
N GLN A 997 -41.78 4.64 -27.57
CA GLN A 997 -41.79 5.19 -26.21
C GLN A 997 -42.24 6.64 -26.17
N LEU A 998 -41.79 7.46 -27.11
CA LEU A 998 -42.20 8.86 -27.26
C LEU A 998 -43.70 8.97 -27.55
N LEU A 999 -44.24 8.13 -28.45
CA LEU A 999 -45.67 8.06 -28.73
C LEU A 999 -46.47 7.62 -27.51
N ALA A 1000 -46.01 6.57 -26.81
CA ALA A 1000 -46.68 6.07 -25.60
C ALA A 1000 -46.71 7.11 -24.46
N SER A 1001 -45.76 8.04 -24.45
CA SER A 1001 -45.69 9.11 -23.44
C SER A 1001 -46.63 10.28 -23.74
N LYS A 1002 -47.06 10.44 -25.00
CA LYS A 1002 -47.88 11.56 -25.47
C LYS A 1002 -49.21 11.59 -24.72
N GLY A 1003 -49.48 12.72 -24.05
CA GLY A 1003 -50.73 12.93 -23.31
C GLY A 1003 -50.84 12.15 -21.99
N VAL A 1004 -49.83 11.36 -21.64
CA VAL A 1004 -49.75 10.58 -20.40
C VAL A 1004 -48.73 11.21 -19.44
N HIS A 1005 -47.55 11.56 -19.95
CA HIS A 1005 -46.46 12.13 -19.17
C HIS A 1005 -46.23 13.59 -19.56
N PRO A 1006 -46.42 14.57 -18.64
CA PRO A 1006 -46.18 15.98 -18.91
C PRO A 1006 -44.72 16.31 -19.22
N VAL A 1007 -43.77 15.49 -18.76
CA VAL A 1007 -42.34 15.67 -18.99
C VAL A 1007 -41.71 14.34 -19.42
N ILE A 1008 -40.90 14.40 -20.47
CA ILE A 1008 -40.11 13.27 -20.97
C ILE A 1008 -38.63 13.65 -20.86
N CYS A 1009 -37.88 12.95 -20.02
CA CYS A 1009 -36.43 13.07 -19.94
C CYS A 1009 -35.79 12.00 -20.82
N TRP A 1010 -35.10 12.40 -21.88
CA TRP A 1010 -34.33 11.52 -22.75
C TRP A 1010 -32.83 11.73 -22.52
N MET A 1011 -32.15 10.65 -22.16
CA MET A 1011 -30.72 10.64 -21.89
C MET A 1011 -29.89 10.26 -23.12
N THR A 1012 -28.81 10.98 -23.37
CA THR A 1012 -27.80 10.66 -24.39
C THR A 1012 -26.39 10.67 -23.77
N THR A 1013 -25.58 9.63 -23.98
CA THR A 1013 -24.21 9.61 -23.43
C THR A 1013 -23.28 10.58 -24.14
N VAL A 1014 -23.51 10.82 -25.44
CA VAL A 1014 -22.77 11.80 -26.23
C VAL A 1014 -23.51 13.14 -26.33
N PRO A 1015 -22.80 14.25 -26.66
CA PRO A 1015 -23.41 15.57 -26.72
C PRO A 1015 -24.51 15.74 -27.79
N TRP A 1016 -25.64 16.33 -27.39
CA TRP A 1016 -26.76 16.69 -28.29
C TRP A 1016 -26.53 18.06 -28.94
N LEU A 1017 -25.88 18.09 -30.10
CA LEU A 1017 -25.36 19.31 -30.76
C LEU A 1017 -25.71 19.42 -32.26
N GLY A 1018 -25.67 20.65 -32.78
CA GLY A 1018 -25.82 20.99 -34.21
C GLY A 1018 -24.49 21.09 -34.96
N THR A 1019 -24.54 21.41 -36.27
CA THR A 1019 -23.33 21.55 -37.12
C THR A 1019 -22.64 22.91 -36.91
N ALA A 1020 -21.44 23.11 -37.48
CA ALA A 1020 -20.67 24.37 -37.44
C ALA A 1020 -21.48 25.62 -37.81
N SER A 1021 -22.50 25.49 -38.66
CA SER A 1021 -23.39 26.59 -39.06
C SER A 1021 -24.60 26.81 -38.14
N SER A 1022 -24.87 25.88 -37.21
CA SER A 1022 -26.10 25.85 -36.42
C SER A 1022 -25.90 25.59 -34.94
N ASN A 1023 -24.65 25.62 -34.42
CA ASN A 1023 -24.22 25.75 -33.02
C ASN A 1023 -22.99 24.88 -32.65
N TYR A 1024 -21.87 25.05 -33.38
CA TYR A 1024 -20.60 24.37 -33.06
C TYR A 1024 -19.42 25.36 -33.13
N TYR A 1025 -18.63 25.40 -32.05
CA TYR A 1025 -17.38 26.15 -31.94
C TYR A 1025 -16.23 25.16 -31.75
N ALA A 1026 -15.16 25.30 -32.53
CA ALA A 1026 -13.93 24.55 -32.33
C ALA A 1026 -13.25 24.96 -31.00
N PHE A 1027 -12.62 24.01 -30.31
CA PHE A 1027 -11.85 24.18 -29.05
C PHE A 1027 -11.27 25.60 -28.85
N ILE A 1028 -11.83 26.38 -27.93
CA ILE A 1028 -11.33 27.73 -27.58
C ILE A 1028 -10.50 27.64 -26.29
N LYS A 1029 -9.24 28.09 -26.34
CA LYS A 1029 -8.46 28.37 -25.12
C LYS A 1029 -9.06 29.60 -24.43
N GLY A 1030 -9.74 29.38 -23.30
CA GLY A 1030 -10.33 30.44 -22.49
C GLY A 1030 -9.31 31.43 -21.94
N ASP A 1031 -9.77 32.66 -21.71
CA ASP A 1031 -9.00 33.67 -20.96
C ASP A 1031 -8.95 33.34 -19.46
N GLN A 1032 -8.19 34.15 -18.73
CA GLN A 1032 -7.86 33.98 -17.32
C GLN A 1032 -9.05 34.08 -16.33
N PHE A 1033 -10.28 34.37 -16.79
CA PHE A 1033 -11.45 34.53 -15.91
C PHE A 1033 -12.62 33.56 -16.19
N GLY A 1034 -12.60 32.81 -17.29
CA GLY A 1034 -13.45 31.62 -17.44
C GLY A 1034 -14.96 31.85 -17.62
N TRP A 1035 -15.38 33.07 -18.00
CA TRP A 1035 -16.78 33.39 -18.33
C TRP A 1035 -16.91 33.78 -19.81
N PHE A 1036 -17.77 33.09 -20.56
CA PHE A 1036 -18.14 33.47 -21.93
C PHE A 1036 -19.62 33.84 -21.99
N HIS A 1037 -19.93 35.12 -22.17
CA HIS A 1037 -21.26 35.59 -22.55
C HIS A 1037 -21.29 35.85 -24.06
N HIS A 1038 -22.23 35.22 -24.77
CA HIS A 1038 -22.36 35.22 -26.23
C HIS A 1038 -22.91 36.53 -26.84
N GLU A 1039 -22.56 37.71 -26.31
CA GLU A 1039 -23.15 38.98 -26.79
C GLU A 1039 -22.30 39.74 -27.82
N SER A 1040 -21.15 39.23 -28.29
CA SER A 1040 -20.35 39.90 -29.33
C SER A 1040 -20.48 39.22 -30.71
N PRO A 1041 -21.11 39.87 -31.71
CA PRO A 1041 -21.15 39.41 -33.10
C PRO A 1041 -19.76 39.25 -33.74
N ALA A 1042 -18.73 39.94 -33.24
CA ALA A 1042 -17.38 39.90 -33.78
C ALA A 1042 -16.65 38.56 -33.55
N ALA A 1043 -17.02 37.81 -32.48
CA ALA A 1043 -16.45 36.49 -32.20
C ALA A 1043 -16.97 35.39 -33.15
N ARG A 1044 -18.08 35.63 -33.86
CA ARG A 1044 -18.65 34.68 -34.84
C ARG A 1044 -17.85 34.58 -36.14
N ALA A 1045 -16.96 35.54 -36.42
CA ALA A 1045 -16.30 35.67 -37.72
C ALA A 1045 -14.90 35.02 -37.80
N SER A 1046 -14.30 34.59 -36.68
CA SER A 1046 -12.88 34.20 -36.65
C SER A 1046 -12.56 32.71 -36.51
N THR A 1047 -13.55 31.81 -36.41
CA THR A 1047 -13.27 30.37 -36.33
C THR A 1047 -13.16 29.78 -37.74
N LYS A 1048 -11.92 29.57 -38.21
CA LYS A 1048 -11.64 28.71 -39.37
C LYS A 1048 -12.43 27.41 -39.23
N SER A 1049 -13.13 27.04 -40.31
CA SER A 1049 -13.72 25.73 -40.56
C SER A 1049 -12.80 24.61 -40.05
N ALA A 1050 -13.04 24.14 -38.83
CA ALA A 1050 -12.52 22.87 -38.37
C ALA A 1050 -13.43 21.83 -38.99
N THR A 1051 -12.92 21.07 -39.96
CA THR A 1051 -13.57 19.86 -40.42
C THR A 1051 -13.76 18.96 -39.19
N ALA A 1052 -15.02 18.64 -38.86
CA ALA A 1052 -15.42 17.75 -37.77
C ALA A 1052 -14.96 16.30 -38.05
N SER A 1053 -13.65 16.08 -38.11
CA SER A 1053 -13.06 14.79 -38.41
C SER A 1053 -12.67 14.11 -37.09
N GLY A 1054 -13.47 13.13 -36.67
CA GLY A 1054 -13.15 12.22 -35.55
C GLY A 1054 -13.74 12.59 -34.19
N GLU A 1055 -14.80 13.40 -34.14
CA GLU A 1055 -15.42 13.85 -32.89
C GLU A 1055 -16.64 13.02 -32.48
N ASP A 1056 -16.90 12.97 -31.17
CA ASP A 1056 -17.91 12.12 -30.58
C ASP A 1056 -19.15 12.92 -30.12
N HIS A 1057 -20.14 13.07 -31.00
CA HIS A 1057 -21.39 13.80 -30.74
C HIS A 1057 -22.44 13.68 -31.87
N TRP A 1058 -23.68 14.07 -31.59
CA TRP A 1058 -24.82 14.04 -32.51
C TRP A 1058 -24.67 14.94 -33.77
N ALA A 1059 -23.73 15.88 -33.80
CA ALA A 1059 -23.52 16.75 -34.97
C ALA A 1059 -23.00 16.00 -36.22
N LEU A 1060 -22.58 14.74 -36.08
CA LEU A 1060 -22.14 13.87 -37.18
C LEU A 1060 -23.25 12.92 -37.70
N TYR A 1061 -24.44 12.99 -37.11
CA TYR A 1061 -25.62 12.16 -37.40
C TYR A 1061 -26.83 13.07 -37.61
N THR A 1062 -26.68 14.11 -38.42
CA THR A 1062 -27.68 15.17 -38.57
C THR A 1062 -28.96 14.67 -39.22
N SER A 1063 -28.86 13.68 -40.12
CA SER A 1063 -29.99 13.08 -40.81
C SER A 1063 -30.93 12.37 -39.81
N GLU A 1064 -30.38 11.49 -38.97
CA GLU A 1064 -31.14 10.78 -37.93
C GLU A 1064 -31.66 11.72 -36.83
N ARG A 1065 -30.85 12.71 -36.41
CA ARG A 1065 -31.28 13.70 -35.43
C ARG A 1065 -32.49 14.50 -35.91
N ARG A 1066 -32.47 14.95 -37.17
CA ARG A 1066 -33.61 15.64 -37.80
C ARG A 1066 -34.81 14.72 -37.91
N GLU A 1067 -34.62 13.47 -38.31
CA GLU A 1067 -35.68 12.45 -38.37
C GLU A 1067 -36.41 12.30 -37.03
N ILE A 1068 -35.68 12.24 -35.92
CA ILE A 1068 -36.25 12.15 -34.57
C ILE A 1068 -36.98 13.43 -34.18
N ALA A 1069 -36.39 14.60 -34.45
CA ALA A 1069 -37.02 15.90 -34.16
C ALA A 1069 -38.31 16.12 -34.99
N ASP A 1070 -38.29 15.76 -36.27
CA ASP A 1070 -39.47 15.80 -37.15
C ASP A 1070 -40.55 14.82 -36.70
N PHE A 1071 -40.17 13.66 -36.18
CA PHE A 1071 -41.12 12.72 -35.59
C PHE A 1071 -41.80 13.31 -34.34
N ILE A 1072 -41.03 13.96 -33.45
CA ILE A 1072 -41.56 14.64 -32.26
C ILE A 1072 -42.52 15.77 -32.66
N LYS A 1073 -42.12 16.60 -33.62
CA LYS A 1073 -42.95 17.68 -34.19
C LYS A 1073 -44.26 17.12 -34.78
N SER A 1074 -44.16 16.17 -35.71
CA SER A 1074 -45.30 15.63 -36.48
C SER A 1074 -46.32 14.93 -35.59
N ASN A 1075 -45.89 14.39 -34.45
CA ASN A 1075 -46.77 13.74 -33.49
C ASN A 1075 -47.19 14.66 -32.34
N ALA A 1076 -46.82 15.95 -32.35
CA ALA A 1076 -47.13 16.91 -31.30
C ALA A 1076 -46.71 16.43 -29.90
N ILE A 1077 -45.56 15.77 -29.79
CA ILE A 1077 -44.95 15.39 -28.52
C ILE A 1077 -44.30 16.65 -27.94
N ARG A 1078 -44.62 16.97 -26.69
CA ARG A 1078 -44.17 18.21 -26.02
C ARG A 1078 -43.26 17.88 -24.84
N GLU A 1079 -42.47 18.87 -24.42
CA GLU A 1079 -41.67 18.84 -23.19
C GLU A 1079 -40.68 17.67 -23.08
N VAL A 1080 -39.95 17.45 -24.18
CA VAL A 1080 -38.78 16.56 -24.21
C VAL A 1080 -37.56 17.33 -23.70
N ILE A 1081 -36.98 16.86 -22.61
CA ILE A 1081 -35.73 17.35 -22.01
C ILE A 1081 -34.62 16.36 -22.36
N ILE A 1082 -33.53 16.87 -22.94
CA ILE A 1082 -32.32 16.12 -23.20
C ILE A 1082 -31.36 16.29 -22.03
N LEU A 1083 -30.92 15.18 -21.45
CA LEU A 1083 -29.79 15.12 -20.53
C LEU A 1083 -28.63 14.50 -21.29
N HIS A 1084 -27.54 15.25 -21.50
CA HIS A 1084 -26.42 14.75 -22.30
C HIS A 1084 -25.08 14.72 -21.56
N GLY A 1085 -24.29 13.68 -21.84
CA GLY A 1085 -22.95 13.45 -21.29
C GLY A 1085 -21.79 13.83 -22.22
N ASP A 1086 -20.61 13.29 -21.90
CA ASP A 1086 -19.34 13.34 -22.65
C ASP A 1086 -19.01 14.73 -23.24
N SER A 1087 -19.34 15.81 -22.53
CA SER A 1087 -18.96 17.17 -22.93
C SER A 1087 -17.84 17.74 -22.07
N HIS A 1088 -17.59 17.11 -20.91
CA HIS A 1088 -16.63 17.52 -19.87
C HIS A 1088 -16.71 19.01 -19.47
N MET A 1089 -17.93 19.54 -19.49
CA MET A 1089 -18.31 20.91 -19.12
C MET A 1089 -19.66 20.90 -18.39
N LEU A 1090 -20.07 22.04 -17.84
CA LEU A 1090 -21.46 22.26 -17.44
C LEU A 1090 -22.09 23.28 -18.40
N ALA A 1091 -23.33 23.03 -18.84
CA ALA A 1091 -24.06 23.86 -19.81
C ALA A 1091 -25.57 23.62 -19.70
N ALA A 1092 -26.39 24.60 -20.08
CA ALA A 1092 -27.85 24.44 -20.13
C ALA A 1092 -28.53 25.31 -21.21
N ASP A 1093 -29.48 24.71 -21.92
CA ASP A 1093 -30.31 25.36 -22.92
C ASP A 1093 -31.79 25.27 -22.57
N ASP A 1094 -32.48 26.40 -22.65
CA ASP A 1094 -33.92 26.52 -22.38
C ASP A 1094 -34.82 26.13 -23.56
N GLY A 1095 -34.23 25.58 -24.62
CA GLY A 1095 -34.91 25.10 -25.83
C GLY A 1095 -34.78 26.04 -27.01
N ARG A 1096 -34.22 27.25 -26.83
CA ARG A 1096 -33.98 28.21 -27.91
C ARG A 1096 -33.00 27.72 -28.97
N ASN A 1097 -32.04 26.88 -28.58
CA ASN A 1097 -30.98 26.41 -29.47
C ASN A 1097 -31.05 24.91 -29.78
N GLY A 1098 -32.02 24.20 -29.17
CA GLY A 1098 -32.19 22.74 -29.27
C GLY A 1098 -33.31 22.28 -30.21
N ASP A 1099 -33.80 23.13 -31.11
CA ASP A 1099 -34.83 22.75 -32.10
C ASP A 1099 -34.16 22.35 -33.43
N TYR A 1100 -34.25 21.07 -33.76
CA TYR A 1100 -33.61 20.49 -34.94
C TYR A 1100 -34.58 19.91 -35.96
N ALA A 1101 -35.89 20.13 -35.76
CA ALA A 1101 -36.90 19.76 -36.73
C ALA A 1101 -36.78 20.63 -37.99
N THR A 1102 -37.19 20.07 -39.12
CA THR A 1102 -37.37 20.80 -40.37
C THR A 1102 -38.35 21.95 -40.13
N ASP A 1103 -37.90 23.19 -40.38
CA ASP A 1103 -38.63 24.44 -40.11
C ASP A 1103 -38.96 24.70 -38.62
N GLY A 1104 -38.26 24.03 -37.68
CA GLY A 1104 -38.51 24.13 -36.24
C GLY A 1104 -39.87 23.55 -35.81
N GLY A 1105 -40.24 23.72 -34.54
CA GLY A 1105 -41.48 23.23 -33.95
C GLY A 1105 -41.33 22.06 -32.97
N ALA A 1106 -40.11 21.66 -32.65
CA ALA A 1106 -39.79 20.67 -31.61
C ALA A 1106 -38.63 21.15 -30.71
N PRO A 1107 -38.78 22.28 -29.99
CA PRO A 1107 -37.72 22.77 -29.11
C PRO A 1107 -37.46 21.79 -27.97
N MET A 1108 -36.20 21.38 -27.83
CA MET A 1108 -35.76 20.48 -26.76
C MET A 1108 -34.85 21.23 -25.80
N ARG A 1109 -35.17 21.16 -24.50
CA ARG A 1109 -34.29 21.71 -23.46
C ARG A 1109 -33.12 20.79 -23.26
N VAL A 1110 -31.92 21.34 -23.07
CA VAL A 1110 -30.69 20.55 -22.96
C VAL A 1110 -30.01 20.86 -21.64
N MET A 1111 -29.62 19.85 -20.89
CA MET A 1111 -28.84 20.01 -19.66
C MET A 1111 -27.63 19.09 -19.71
N CYS A 1112 -26.45 19.68 -19.52
CA CYS A 1112 -25.20 18.95 -19.62
C CYS A 1112 -24.79 18.34 -18.28
N ALA A 1113 -24.35 17.10 -18.34
CA ALA A 1113 -23.78 16.37 -17.22
C ALA A 1113 -22.29 16.73 -17.08
N GLY A 1114 -21.90 17.34 -15.95
CA GLY A 1114 -20.49 17.62 -15.67
C GLY A 1114 -19.65 16.32 -15.58
N PRO A 1115 -18.35 16.38 -15.89
CA PRO A 1115 -17.43 15.26 -15.66
C PRO A 1115 -17.23 15.09 -14.16
N LEU A 1116 -17.36 13.85 -13.65
CA LEU A 1116 -17.21 13.57 -12.22
C LEU A 1116 -15.80 13.89 -11.72
N ASP A 1117 -14.78 13.66 -12.55
CA ASP A 1117 -13.37 14.02 -12.30
C ASP A 1117 -12.44 13.85 -13.52
N GLN A 1118 -12.98 13.85 -14.74
CA GLN A 1118 -12.20 13.71 -15.97
C GLN A 1118 -11.70 15.06 -16.54
N THR A 1119 -10.71 14.97 -17.42
CA THR A 1119 -10.08 16.07 -18.15
C THR A 1119 -11.11 17.00 -18.78
N PRO A 1120 -11.14 18.29 -18.43
CA PRO A 1120 -12.11 19.23 -18.96
C PRO A 1120 -12.05 19.35 -20.48
N SER A 1121 -13.23 19.52 -21.09
CA SER A 1121 -13.40 19.81 -22.51
C SER A 1121 -14.53 20.82 -22.67
N ILE A 1122 -14.68 21.41 -23.85
CA ILE A 1122 -15.82 22.25 -24.22
C ILE A 1122 -16.29 21.76 -25.58
N LYS A 1123 -17.53 21.27 -25.67
CA LYS A 1123 -18.14 20.76 -26.91
C LYS A 1123 -19.43 21.53 -27.23
N GLY A 1124 -19.46 22.25 -28.36
CA GLY A 1124 -20.68 22.89 -28.91
C GLY A 1124 -21.09 24.25 -28.30
N GLY A 1125 -22.30 24.72 -28.65
CA GLY A 1125 -22.90 25.98 -28.19
C GLY A 1125 -23.40 26.90 -29.32
N PRO A 1126 -24.26 27.90 -29.06
CA PRO A 1126 -24.56 28.49 -27.79
C PRO A 1126 -25.60 27.72 -26.99
N TYR A 1127 -25.43 27.79 -25.68
CA TYR A 1127 -26.38 27.37 -24.67
C TYR A 1127 -26.97 28.61 -24.03
N SER A 1128 -28.28 28.63 -23.79
CA SER A 1128 -28.98 29.79 -23.24
C SER A 1128 -28.40 30.32 -21.91
N GLN A 1129 -27.83 29.42 -21.08
CA GLN A 1129 -27.23 29.74 -19.78
C GLN A 1129 -25.69 29.81 -19.84
N GLY A 1130 -25.12 29.74 -21.04
CA GLY A 1130 -23.67 29.67 -21.24
C GLY A 1130 -23.07 28.30 -20.91
N VAL A 1131 -21.74 28.29 -20.83
CA VAL A 1131 -20.91 27.10 -20.55
C VAL A 1131 -19.95 27.43 -19.42
N TYR A 1132 -19.87 26.55 -18.43
CA TYR A 1132 -18.82 26.56 -17.42
C TYR A 1132 -17.74 25.54 -17.76
N LYS A 1133 -16.51 26.04 -17.94
CA LYS A 1133 -15.33 25.21 -18.14
C LYS A 1133 -14.84 24.65 -16.81
N VAL A 1134 -14.90 23.34 -16.67
CA VAL A 1134 -14.40 22.63 -15.48
C VAL A 1134 -12.89 22.81 -15.38
N ARG A 1135 -12.35 22.91 -14.16
CA ARG A 1135 -10.91 22.97 -13.91
C ARG A 1135 -10.31 21.58 -13.85
N ALA A 1136 -9.01 21.45 -14.14
CA ALA A 1136 -8.34 20.16 -14.00
C ALA A 1136 -8.43 19.67 -12.53
N GLY A 1137 -8.94 18.44 -12.34
CA GLY A 1137 -9.17 17.85 -11.02
C GLY A 1137 -10.44 18.31 -10.30
N GLU A 1138 -11.17 19.29 -10.83
CA GLU A 1138 -12.50 19.67 -10.33
C GLU A 1138 -13.53 18.66 -10.82
N GLY A 1139 -14.28 18.07 -9.89
CA GLY A 1139 -15.40 17.20 -10.22
C GLY A 1139 -16.68 17.99 -10.34
N CYS A 1140 -17.56 17.67 -11.30
CA CYS A 1140 -18.82 18.36 -11.52
C CYS A 1140 -19.98 17.38 -11.71
N PHE A 1141 -21.18 17.80 -11.34
CA PHE A 1141 -22.42 17.03 -11.46
C PHE A 1141 -23.62 17.96 -11.59
N GLY A 1142 -24.74 17.45 -12.12
CA GLY A 1142 -26.02 18.13 -12.19
C GLY A 1142 -26.98 17.65 -11.12
N LEU A 1143 -27.73 18.57 -10.52
CA LEU A 1143 -28.94 18.29 -9.74
C LEU A 1143 -30.16 18.76 -10.54
N LEU A 1144 -31.19 17.93 -10.62
CA LEU A 1144 -32.45 18.26 -11.28
C LEU A 1144 -33.61 18.02 -10.32
N ASP A 1145 -34.27 19.10 -9.94
CA ASP A 1145 -35.43 19.11 -9.06
C ASP A 1145 -36.71 19.18 -9.88
N PHE A 1146 -37.62 18.25 -9.60
CA PHE A 1146 -39.00 18.25 -10.10
C PHE A 1146 -39.95 18.55 -8.95
N GLN A 1147 -40.61 19.70 -9.00
CA GLN A 1147 -41.62 20.09 -8.04
C GLN A 1147 -43.00 20.06 -8.71
N ASP A 1148 -43.73 18.95 -8.50
CA ASP A 1148 -45.08 18.77 -9.02
C ASP A 1148 -46.11 19.36 -8.02
N ILE A 1149 -46.59 20.56 -8.35
CA ILE A 1149 -47.62 21.28 -7.57
C ILE A 1149 -49.04 20.97 -8.04
N GLY A 1150 -49.22 19.93 -8.87
CA GLY A 1150 -50.51 19.39 -9.29
C GLY A 1150 -51.00 19.91 -10.63
N SER A 1151 -51.00 21.24 -10.83
CA SER A 1151 -51.31 21.89 -12.11
C SER A 1151 -50.10 22.09 -13.01
N THR A 1152 -48.90 22.04 -12.41
CA THR A 1152 -47.65 22.45 -13.05
C THR A 1152 -46.49 21.68 -12.41
N ILE A 1153 -45.50 21.30 -13.22
CA ILE A 1153 -44.22 20.77 -12.75
C ILE A 1153 -43.18 21.87 -12.90
N ARG A 1154 -42.63 22.36 -11.79
CA ARG A 1154 -41.46 23.25 -11.83
C ARG A 1154 -40.21 22.41 -11.91
N VAL A 1155 -39.36 22.73 -12.89
CA VAL A 1155 -38.09 22.04 -13.11
C VAL A 1155 -36.96 23.01 -12.81
N SER A 1156 -36.03 22.62 -11.94
CA SER A 1156 -34.82 23.40 -11.63
C SER A 1156 -33.57 22.54 -11.80
N TYR A 1157 -32.70 22.94 -12.72
CA TYR A 1157 -31.37 22.38 -12.92
C TYR A 1157 -30.33 23.26 -12.21
N SER A 1158 -29.38 22.60 -11.53
CA SER A 1158 -28.21 23.22 -10.89
C SER A 1158 -26.98 22.38 -11.21
N GLY A 1159 -26.07 22.90 -12.04
CA GLY A 1159 -24.76 22.31 -12.29
C GLY A 1159 -23.77 22.77 -11.23
N ARG A 1160 -23.16 21.83 -10.51
CA ARG A 1160 -22.35 22.09 -9.32
C ARG A 1160 -20.98 21.42 -9.42
N ASN A 1161 -20.01 21.97 -8.70
CA ASN A 1161 -18.69 21.35 -8.54
C ASN A 1161 -18.60 20.49 -7.26
N ASN A 1162 -17.45 19.85 -7.05
CA ASN A 1162 -17.13 18.98 -5.93
C ASN A 1162 -16.95 19.71 -4.58
N LEU A 1163 -16.96 21.05 -4.59
CA LEU A 1163 -17.11 21.92 -3.42
C LEU A 1163 -18.59 22.29 -3.15
N ASN A 1164 -19.51 21.73 -3.93
CA ASN A 1164 -20.95 22.01 -3.88
C ASN A 1164 -21.34 23.44 -4.29
N GLU A 1165 -20.48 24.15 -5.03
CA GLU A 1165 -20.77 25.49 -5.53
C GLU A 1165 -21.60 25.38 -6.82
N GLU A 1166 -22.71 26.12 -6.92
CA GLU A 1166 -23.49 26.23 -8.16
C GLU A 1166 -22.70 27.05 -9.20
N LYS A 1167 -22.55 26.49 -10.40
CA LYS A 1167 -21.83 27.11 -11.53
C LYS A 1167 -22.75 27.53 -12.65
N ILE A 1168 -23.86 26.81 -12.82
CA ILE A 1168 -24.88 27.10 -13.82
C ILE A 1168 -26.24 26.66 -13.29
N SER A 1169 -27.31 27.35 -13.66
CA SER A 1169 -28.67 26.93 -13.34
C SER A 1169 -29.66 27.28 -14.43
N LEU A 1170 -30.75 26.52 -14.50
CA LEU A 1170 -31.87 26.73 -15.42
C LEU A 1170 -33.17 26.38 -14.71
N LYS A 1171 -34.19 27.23 -14.82
CA LYS A 1171 -35.51 27.01 -14.22
C LYS A 1171 -36.61 27.25 -15.25
N PHE A 1172 -37.62 26.38 -15.26
CA PHE A 1172 -38.80 26.53 -16.10
C PHE A 1172 -39.99 25.77 -15.50
N GLU A 1173 -41.18 26.03 -16.04
CA GLU A 1173 -42.42 25.41 -15.60
C GLU A 1173 -43.06 24.66 -16.78
N VAL A 1174 -43.61 23.49 -16.48
CA VAL A 1174 -44.34 22.65 -17.43
C VAL A 1174 -45.79 22.53 -16.99
N PRO A 1175 -46.75 23.11 -17.70
CA PRO A 1175 -48.17 22.99 -17.36
C PRO A 1175 -48.67 21.57 -17.60
N ILE A 1176 -49.49 21.06 -16.70
CA ILE A 1176 -50.15 19.76 -16.83
C ILE A 1176 -51.49 20.01 -17.50
N ALA A 1177 -51.70 19.45 -18.68
CA ALA A 1177 -52.97 19.58 -19.40
C ALA A 1177 -54.10 18.93 -18.58
N THR A 1178 -55.07 19.72 -18.11
CA THR A 1178 -56.30 19.18 -17.51
C THR A 1178 -57.19 18.63 -18.60
N THR A 1179 -57.42 17.33 -18.63
CA THR A 1179 -58.47 16.73 -19.47
C THR A 1179 -59.81 17.38 -19.09
N PRO A 1180 -60.59 17.96 -20.02
CA PRO A 1180 -61.93 18.44 -19.71
C PRO A 1180 -62.75 17.27 -19.17
N SER A 1181 -63.47 17.48 -18.06
CA SER A 1181 -64.36 16.48 -17.49
C SER A 1181 -65.30 15.95 -18.58
N ARG A 1182 -65.26 14.64 -18.86
CA ARG A 1182 -66.31 13.98 -19.64
C ARG A 1182 -67.64 14.19 -18.90
N SER A 1183 -68.47 15.12 -19.38
CA SER A 1183 -69.88 15.15 -19.05
C SER A 1183 -70.50 13.84 -19.52
N ARG A 1184 -71.04 13.05 -18.58
CA ARG A 1184 -71.89 11.89 -18.86
C ARG A 1184 -73.11 12.31 -19.69
N PRO A 1185 -73.58 11.42 -20.58
CA PRO A 1185 -74.94 10.89 -20.40
C PRO A 1185 -74.92 9.60 -19.60
#